data_AF-A0A249SM89-F1
#
_entry.id   AF-A0A249SM89-F1
#
_cell.length_a   1.000
_cell.length_b   1.000
_cell.length_c   1.000
_cell.angle_alpha   90.00
_cell.angle_beta   90.00
_cell.angle_gamma   90.00
#
_symmetry.space_group_name_H-M   'P 1'
#
loop_
_entity.id
_entity.type
_entity.pdbx_description
1 polymer ?
#
loop_
_entity_poly.entity_id
_entity_poly.type
_entity_poly.pdbx_seq_one_letter_code
_entity_poly.pdbx_strand_id
1 'polypeptide(L)'
;MKKLLSVLTASVLATTAASSVVSCGTKPEKKVVFVLPQETIGQNSKDKQTAYQDLVDEFNQEHAQEIANGELVEIEARWEKSGNIAKNIAANGNLPDLYIFYPDAVSTFSHSGASEKVRDMEESMGDNFAEFKNSLLNESFIDEGVYNGKQIVLPFGKSVDLSVINVRVLAELAKGFGFDEEGTIKTSFETYNETSNSRKNLWGTTKDASKMSTYSSFGAHAFDIVKKSNDKKVQDALKTFEEIVQTLTKSTDISKDIRDIFREQENIFAIATLTTELYREKDGIKYSDITETISESNGQKAAADKAIEAKQNSSQHFGFSIDSMENKYFMDWAAANQEGKSNINIESNANEFMYNAQLNKNSNGKVQSTSVELNKNSTSFQKTTSLYDGFKEIAKTKNELSGNNTDIEKSWKGTFMTKYNGTSGSIYTSTAFQNGTTLVGSGSSAGAYNYTSGISYKYNGDKNTGYLNMVKNSDILTTSTIGNEKDAFMSQGPGIAGFKSTGDNAAQKEETVSKFLSYIMQPKQAADFALKTNYMPPTTDAMKIYQKYVDGTYNNQEAFQYSTQMKQKAVEYIEKNPNRAGIPSKEEIEEAHYLDGGHLRVTLDSEGNASNISFKKGGEPITEKIQALNDVYDHVIHNEKSEELDQWRFEKLFTPIADYSSSLRANSRASVSAINSGYINDFLFDNEGNKNTQTLLVTSTPSPIGTDVRDGIKSAIVEAKNNTVMYNWDIKFNQLLDEENNVYNLSKYLNAKSGDDVLKRVTVSYRK
;
A
#
# COMPACT_ATOMS: atom_id res chain seq x y z
N MET A 1 -2.75 13.67 -13.41
CA MET A 1 -1.74 13.84 -14.47
C MET A 1 -2.16 14.76 -15.64
N LYS A 2 -3.20 15.61 -15.51
CA LYS A 2 -3.56 16.65 -16.52
C LYS A 2 -2.41 17.61 -16.91
N LYS A 3 -1.35 17.69 -16.09
CA LYS A 3 -0.18 18.57 -16.30
C LYS A 3 0.97 17.96 -17.11
N LEU A 4 1.01 16.64 -17.32
CA LEU A 4 1.92 16.06 -18.32
C LEU A 4 1.36 16.37 -19.73
N LEU A 5 0.03 16.31 -19.88
CA LEU A 5 -0.67 16.64 -21.13
C LEU A 5 -0.61 18.13 -21.52
N SER A 6 -0.68 19.07 -20.57
CA SER A 6 -0.77 20.50 -20.94
C SER A 6 0.53 21.14 -21.42
N VAL A 7 1.68 20.45 -21.28
CA VAL A 7 3.00 20.99 -21.67
C VAL A 7 3.45 20.46 -23.04
N LEU A 8 2.86 19.38 -23.54
CA LEU A 8 3.23 18.77 -24.84
C LEU A 8 2.38 19.25 -26.02
N THR A 9 1.23 19.91 -25.79
CA THR A 9 0.35 20.44 -26.87
C THR A 9 0.77 21.81 -27.43
N ALA A 10 1.93 22.37 -27.06
CA ALA A 10 2.37 23.69 -27.50
C ALA A 10 3.60 23.64 -28.43
N SER A 11 3.51 22.91 -29.54
CA SER A 11 4.57 22.88 -30.56
C SER A 11 4.02 22.76 -31.98
N VAL A 12 3.01 23.57 -32.29
CA VAL A 12 2.70 23.94 -33.69
C VAL A 12 2.53 25.43 -33.79
N LEU A 13 3.62 26.13 -34.08
CA LEU A 13 3.66 27.35 -34.90
C LEU A 13 5.10 27.47 -35.45
N ALA A 14 5.35 26.76 -36.55
CA ALA A 14 6.53 26.96 -37.36
C ALA A 14 6.27 28.13 -38.32
N THR A 15 6.84 29.29 -38.05
CA THR A 15 7.17 30.29 -39.07
C THR A 15 8.45 31.04 -38.69
N THR A 16 9.54 30.64 -39.34
CA THR A 16 10.67 31.46 -39.83
C THR A 16 11.31 32.49 -38.88
N ALA A 17 12.44 32.11 -38.28
CA ALA A 17 13.66 32.94 -38.25
C ALA A 17 14.87 32.02 -38.05
N ALA A 18 15.68 31.89 -39.10
CA ALA A 18 17.00 31.27 -39.01
C ALA A 18 17.93 32.21 -38.24
N SER A 19 18.09 31.96 -36.95
CA SER A 19 19.22 32.45 -36.17
C SER A 19 19.93 31.23 -35.61
N SER A 20 21.17 31.04 -36.05
CA SER A 20 22.14 30.07 -35.56
C SER A 20 22.22 30.12 -34.03
N VAL A 21 21.44 29.28 -33.36
CA VAL A 21 21.64 28.97 -31.96
C VAL A 21 22.82 28.01 -31.94
N VAL A 22 24.01 28.53 -31.67
CA VAL A 22 25.09 27.70 -31.14
C VAL A 22 24.53 27.12 -29.85
N SER A 23 24.14 25.84 -29.91
CA SER A 23 23.83 25.06 -28.71
C SER A 23 25.12 25.01 -27.90
N CYS A 24 25.26 25.94 -26.94
CA CYS A 24 26.16 25.73 -25.81
C CYS A 24 25.67 24.45 -25.13
N GLY A 25 26.32 23.32 -25.44
CA GLY A 25 25.94 22.02 -24.92
C GLY A 25 25.80 22.07 -23.40
N THR A 26 24.73 21.47 -22.87
CA THR A 26 24.57 21.28 -21.43
C THR A 26 25.78 20.53 -20.90
N LYS A 27 26.48 21.12 -19.92
CA LYS A 27 27.61 20.46 -19.27
C LYS A 27 27.11 19.22 -18.53
N PRO A 28 27.71 18.04 -18.75
CA PRO A 28 27.33 16.82 -18.05
C PRO A 28 27.48 16.96 -16.54
N GLU A 29 26.60 16.28 -15.79
CA GLU A 29 26.66 16.20 -14.33
C GLU A 29 27.84 15.33 -13.88
N LYS A 30 28.59 15.80 -12.87
CA LYS A 30 29.75 15.07 -12.33
C LYS A 30 29.37 13.98 -11.33
N LYS A 31 28.26 14.13 -10.62
CA LYS A 31 27.71 13.14 -9.69
C LYS A 31 26.81 12.15 -10.43
N VAL A 32 26.54 11.00 -9.82
CA VAL A 32 25.40 10.16 -10.21
C VAL A 32 24.13 10.86 -9.73
N VAL A 33 23.23 11.18 -10.66
CA VAL A 33 21.97 11.86 -10.34
C VAL A 33 20.85 10.83 -10.26
N PHE A 34 20.30 10.65 -9.07
CA PHE A 34 19.16 9.78 -8.80
C PHE A 34 17.89 10.60 -8.59
N VAL A 35 16.99 10.61 -9.57
CA VAL A 35 15.79 11.45 -9.53
C VAL A 35 14.60 10.75 -8.88
N LEU A 36 13.88 11.49 -8.04
CA LEU A 36 12.60 11.13 -7.43
C LEU A 36 11.49 12.00 -8.04
N PRO A 37 10.85 11.59 -9.15
CA PRO A 37 9.89 12.43 -9.87
C PRO A 37 8.57 12.61 -9.09
N GLN A 38 8.00 13.81 -9.12
CA GLN A 38 6.73 14.15 -8.47
C GLN A 38 5.56 13.26 -8.90
N GLU A 39 5.55 12.79 -10.14
CA GLU A 39 4.51 11.93 -10.73
C GLU A 39 4.53 10.53 -10.11
N THR A 40 5.67 10.10 -9.56
CA THR A 40 5.84 8.79 -8.94
C THR A 40 5.84 8.89 -7.42
N ILE A 41 6.68 9.76 -6.86
CA ILE A 41 6.91 9.88 -5.42
C ILE A 41 6.01 10.92 -4.76
N GLY A 42 5.32 11.78 -5.52
CA GLY A 42 4.46 12.81 -4.96
C GLY A 42 5.23 13.91 -4.24
N GLN A 43 4.68 15.12 -4.18
CA GLN A 43 5.33 16.24 -3.50
C GLN A 43 5.33 16.08 -1.98
N ASN A 44 4.26 15.48 -1.45
CA ASN A 44 3.97 15.40 -0.01
C ASN A 44 4.41 14.08 0.63
N SER A 45 4.93 13.10 -0.13
CA SER A 45 5.44 11.84 0.43
C SER A 45 6.89 12.03 0.91
N LYS A 46 7.03 12.81 1.98
CA LYS A 46 8.32 13.11 2.59
C LYS A 46 8.99 11.89 3.20
N ASP A 47 8.21 10.96 3.71
CA ASP A 47 8.63 9.62 4.09
C ASP A 47 9.40 8.90 2.98
N LYS A 48 8.86 8.88 1.77
CA LYS A 48 9.52 8.25 0.60
C LYS A 48 10.75 9.01 0.15
N GLN A 49 10.69 10.34 0.10
CA GLN A 49 11.83 11.17 -0.27
C GLN A 49 13.01 10.97 0.70
N THR A 50 12.73 10.99 2.00
CA THR A 50 13.74 10.74 3.04
C THR A 50 14.28 9.32 2.98
N ALA A 51 13.43 8.29 2.80
CA ALA A 51 13.91 6.91 2.74
C ALA A 51 14.90 6.66 1.57
N TYR A 52 14.68 7.28 0.40
CA TYR A 52 15.65 7.21 -0.69
C TYR A 52 16.91 8.03 -0.42
N GLN A 53 16.78 9.18 0.26
CA GLN A 53 17.93 9.98 0.67
C GLN A 53 18.81 9.22 1.67
N ASP A 54 18.20 8.55 2.66
CA ASP A 54 18.92 7.75 3.66
C ASP A 54 19.77 6.67 2.97
N LEU A 55 19.23 5.95 1.98
CA LEU A 55 19.98 4.95 1.20
C LEU A 55 21.19 5.57 0.47
N VAL A 56 21.02 6.77 -0.08
CA VAL A 56 22.10 7.50 -0.76
C VAL A 56 23.17 7.98 0.22
N ASP A 57 22.75 8.53 1.37
CA ASP A 57 23.66 9.04 2.39
C ASP A 57 24.47 7.92 3.02
N GLU A 58 23.82 6.80 3.36
CA GLU A 58 24.46 5.59 3.88
C GLU A 58 25.48 5.03 2.87
N PHE A 59 25.10 4.89 1.60
CA PHE A 59 26.01 4.43 0.55
C PHE A 59 27.23 5.35 0.38
N ASN A 60 27.02 6.66 0.29
CA ASN A 60 28.12 7.61 0.17
C ASN A 60 29.04 7.57 1.39
N GLN A 61 28.48 7.34 2.59
CA GLN A 61 29.25 7.21 3.82
C GLN A 61 30.08 5.92 3.83
N GLU A 62 29.50 4.79 3.43
CA GLU A 62 30.19 3.49 3.36
C GLU A 62 31.35 3.52 2.36
N HIS A 63 31.16 4.23 1.23
CA HIS A 63 32.14 4.31 0.14
C HIS A 63 32.96 5.61 0.13
N ALA A 64 33.02 6.34 1.25
CA ALA A 64 33.65 7.66 1.31
C ALA A 64 35.14 7.65 0.89
N GLN A 65 35.86 6.56 1.17
CA GLN A 65 37.27 6.40 0.80
C GLN A 65 37.44 6.18 -0.71
N GLU A 66 36.63 5.31 -1.33
CA GLU A 66 36.65 5.06 -2.78
C GLU A 66 36.27 6.32 -3.57
N ILE A 67 35.33 7.12 -3.05
CA ILE A 67 34.97 8.42 -3.62
C ILE A 67 36.13 9.41 -3.51
N ALA A 68 36.80 9.47 -2.34
CA ALA A 68 37.95 10.36 -2.14
C ALA A 68 39.14 9.99 -3.05
N ASN A 69 39.32 8.71 -3.38
CA ASN A 69 40.34 8.21 -4.29
C ASN A 69 39.97 8.40 -5.77
N GLY A 70 38.73 8.78 -6.08
CA GLY A 70 38.24 8.95 -7.46
C GLY A 70 37.94 7.63 -8.18
N GLU A 71 37.84 6.53 -7.45
CA GLU A 71 37.39 5.22 -7.95
C GLU A 71 35.88 5.28 -8.21
N LEU A 72 35.15 5.88 -7.27
CA LEU A 72 33.72 6.16 -7.39
C LEU A 72 33.46 7.66 -7.44
N VAL A 73 32.25 8.01 -7.86
CA VAL A 73 31.71 9.37 -7.65
C VAL A 73 30.55 9.33 -6.67
N GLU A 74 30.32 10.47 -6.01
CA GLU A 74 29.16 10.68 -5.15
C GLU A 74 27.85 10.53 -5.94
N ILE A 75 26.87 9.88 -5.32
CA ILE A 75 25.48 9.81 -5.79
C ILE A 75 24.62 10.81 -5.00
N GLU A 76 23.64 11.43 -5.66
CA GLU A 76 22.70 12.33 -5.00
C GLU A 76 21.24 12.02 -5.37
N ALA A 77 20.35 12.00 -4.38
CA ALA A 77 18.92 11.94 -4.61
C ALA A 77 18.35 13.35 -4.83
N ARG A 78 17.54 13.54 -5.88
CA ARG A 78 16.90 14.82 -6.22
C ARG A 78 15.41 14.64 -6.46
N TRP A 79 14.57 15.30 -5.67
CA TRP A 79 13.15 15.41 -6.00
C TRP A 79 12.93 16.41 -7.13
N GLU A 80 12.14 16.03 -8.13
CA GLU A 80 11.87 16.87 -9.30
C GLU A 80 10.40 17.01 -9.64
N LYS A 81 10.03 18.15 -10.23
CA LYS A 81 8.65 18.40 -10.71
C LYS A 81 8.33 17.52 -11.92
N SER A 82 7.04 17.22 -12.08
CA SER A 82 6.62 16.31 -13.14
C SER A 82 6.94 16.73 -14.55
N GLY A 83 7.30 15.73 -15.37
CA GLY A 83 7.65 15.89 -16.77
C GLY A 83 9.05 16.44 -17.01
N ASN A 84 9.89 16.60 -15.99
CA ASN A 84 11.28 17.07 -16.18
C ASN A 84 12.11 16.11 -17.06
N ILE A 85 11.99 14.80 -16.84
CA ILE A 85 12.67 13.79 -17.69
C ILE A 85 12.25 13.97 -19.15
N ALA A 86 10.95 14.03 -19.43
CA ALA A 86 10.43 14.22 -20.78
C ALA A 86 10.91 15.54 -21.43
N LYS A 87 10.95 16.64 -20.67
CA LYS A 87 11.49 17.92 -21.14
C LYS A 87 12.97 17.82 -21.49
N ASN A 88 13.78 17.15 -20.66
CA ASN A 88 15.20 16.97 -20.92
C ASN A 88 15.43 16.08 -22.15
N ILE A 89 14.59 15.06 -22.37
CA ILE A 89 14.62 14.27 -23.61
C ILE A 89 14.34 15.18 -24.82
N ALA A 90 13.27 15.98 -24.79
CA ALA A 90 12.90 16.87 -25.89
C ALA A 90 13.96 17.96 -26.18
N ALA A 91 14.62 18.45 -25.13
CA ALA A 91 15.64 19.49 -25.23
C ALA A 91 17.07 18.94 -25.47
N ASN A 92 17.27 17.62 -25.55
CA ASN A 92 18.59 16.97 -25.53
C ASN A 92 19.45 17.43 -24.33
N GLY A 93 18.81 17.65 -23.17
CA GLY A 93 19.47 18.05 -21.93
C GLY A 93 20.08 16.88 -21.16
N ASN A 94 20.56 17.17 -19.94
CA ASN A 94 21.07 16.14 -19.03
C ASN A 94 19.93 15.21 -18.58
N LEU A 95 20.15 13.90 -18.73
CA LEU A 95 19.25 12.87 -18.24
C LEU A 95 19.80 12.33 -16.91
N PRO A 96 18.93 11.92 -15.98
CA PRO A 96 19.39 11.31 -14.74
C PRO A 96 19.95 9.91 -14.98
N ASP A 97 20.92 9.52 -14.18
CA ASP A 97 21.54 8.20 -14.25
C ASP A 97 20.58 7.12 -13.72
N LEU A 98 19.86 7.46 -12.65
CA LEU A 98 18.81 6.63 -12.04
C LEU A 98 17.55 7.47 -11.78
N TYR A 99 16.39 6.84 -11.80
CA TYR A 99 15.12 7.46 -11.42
C TYR A 99 14.06 6.44 -11.01
N ILE A 100 13.07 6.87 -10.23
CA ILE A 100 11.96 6.02 -9.77
C ILE A 100 10.71 6.20 -10.63
N PHE A 101 10.28 5.17 -11.35
CA PHE A 101 9.14 5.23 -12.29
C PHE A 101 8.38 3.90 -12.41
N TYR A 102 7.17 3.96 -12.98
CA TYR A 102 6.39 2.76 -13.31
C TYR A 102 6.83 2.16 -14.66
N PRO A 103 6.84 0.82 -14.80
CA PRO A 103 7.29 0.16 -16.03
C PRO A 103 6.60 0.62 -17.32
N ASP A 104 5.27 0.77 -17.31
CA ASP A 104 4.51 1.32 -18.45
C ASP A 104 5.08 2.67 -18.92
N ALA A 105 5.39 3.54 -17.97
CA ALA A 105 5.87 4.87 -18.27
C ALA A 105 7.34 4.86 -18.75
N VAL A 106 8.19 3.98 -18.22
CA VAL A 106 9.57 3.79 -18.74
C VAL A 106 9.55 3.23 -20.17
N SER A 107 8.61 2.34 -20.48
CA SER A 107 8.47 1.75 -21.83
C SER A 107 8.22 2.82 -22.92
N THR A 108 7.68 3.98 -22.55
CA THR A 108 7.50 5.12 -23.45
C THR A 108 8.83 5.76 -23.85
N PHE A 109 9.83 5.78 -22.95
CA PHE A 109 11.14 6.35 -23.23
C PHE A 109 11.93 5.51 -24.24
N SER A 110 11.67 4.19 -24.31
CA SER A 110 12.24 3.30 -25.33
C SER A 110 11.81 3.63 -26.77
N HIS A 111 10.80 4.50 -26.95
CA HIS A 111 10.35 4.99 -28.26
C HIS A 111 10.57 6.49 -28.45
N SER A 112 11.27 7.13 -27.51
CA SER A 112 11.58 8.57 -27.52
C SER A 112 12.95 8.87 -28.15
N GLY A 113 13.32 10.15 -28.19
CA GLY A 113 14.66 10.60 -28.58
C GLY A 113 15.79 10.08 -27.67
N ALA A 114 15.47 9.51 -26.52
CA ALA A 114 16.43 8.91 -25.58
C ALA A 114 16.42 7.37 -25.60
N SER A 115 15.78 6.73 -26.58
CA SER A 115 15.66 5.27 -26.69
C SER A 115 16.98 4.50 -26.52
N GLU A 116 18.04 4.93 -27.21
CA GLU A 116 19.38 4.31 -27.12
C GLU A 116 20.07 4.53 -25.76
N LYS A 117 19.59 5.51 -24.97
CA LYS A 117 20.10 5.82 -23.64
C LYS A 117 19.34 5.09 -22.54
N VAL A 118 18.15 4.54 -22.82
CA VAL A 118 17.41 3.75 -21.83
C VAL A 118 18.27 2.57 -21.40
N ARG A 119 18.50 2.47 -20.10
CA ARG A 119 19.40 1.49 -19.50
C ARG A 119 18.77 0.10 -19.53
N ASP A 120 19.61 -0.91 -19.75
CA ASP A 120 19.29 -2.28 -19.36
C ASP A 120 19.79 -2.48 -17.93
N MET A 121 18.85 -2.67 -17.01
CA MET A 121 19.14 -2.76 -15.58
C MET A 121 19.79 -4.08 -15.22
N GLU A 122 19.55 -5.15 -16.00
CA GLU A 122 20.27 -6.42 -15.86
C GLU A 122 21.76 -6.21 -16.14
N GLU A 123 22.09 -5.59 -17.29
CA GLU A 123 23.48 -5.23 -17.65
C GLU A 123 24.13 -4.33 -16.59
N SER A 124 23.37 -3.38 -16.03
CA SER A 124 23.90 -2.41 -15.07
C SER A 124 24.11 -2.96 -13.67
N MET A 125 23.35 -3.99 -13.29
CA MET A 125 23.51 -4.69 -12.02
C MET A 125 24.62 -5.75 -12.10
N GLY A 126 24.95 -6.23 -13.31
CA GLY A 126 26.05 -7.15 -13.56
C GLY A 126 25.83 -8.52 -12.90
N ASP A 127 26.89 -9.10 -12.35
CA ASP A 127 26.88 -10.46 -11.79
C ASP A 127 25.85 -10.65 -10.65
N ASN A 128 25.51 -9.55 -9.95
CA ASN A 128 24.55 -9.58 -8.83
C ASN A 128 23.09 -9.73 -9.30
N PHE A 129 22.79 -9.54 -10.58
CA PHE A 129 21.41 -9.60 -11.09
C PHE A 129 20.80 -11.01 -10.93
N ALA A 130 21.57 -12.06 -11.21
CA ALA A 130 21.10 -13.43 -11.12
C ALA A 130 20.75 -13.82 -9.67
N GLU A 131 21.61 -13.45 -8.72
CA GLU A 131 21.38 -13.64 -7.30
C GLU A 131 20.12 -12.89 -6.83
N PHE A 132 20.02 -11.60 -7.19
CA PHE A 132 18.85 -10.79 -6.88
C PHE A 132 17.56 -11.40 -7.44
N LYS A 133 17.55 -11.78 -8.73
CA LYS A 133 16.39 -12.43 -9.36
C LYS A 133 15.96 -13.69 -8.63
N ASN A 134 16.92 -14.53 -8.21
CA ASN A 134 16.65 -15.75 -7.47
C ASN A 134 16.15 -15.50 -6.04
N SER A 135 16.47 -14.33 -5.45
CA SER A 135 16.02 -13.94 -4.12
C SER A 135 14.60 -13.35 -4.07
N LEU A 136 14.01 -13.02 -5.24
CA LEU A 136 12.70 -12.39 -5.32
C LEU A 136 11.61 -13.25 -4.70
N LEU A 137 10.65 -12.60 -4.04
CA LEU A 137 9.48 -13.25 -3.47
C LEU A 137 8.60 -13.88 -4.55
N ASN A 138 8.54 -13.25 -5.73
CA ASN A 138 7.77 -13.73 -6.87
C ASN A 138 8.40 -13.28 -8.19
N GLU A 139 8.44 -14.17 -9.18
CA GLU A 139 8.99 -13.88 -10.52
C GLU A 139 8.22 -12.74 -11.22
N SER A 140 6.93 -12.54 -10.92
CA SER A 140 6.13 -11.47 -11.54
C SER A 140 6.68 -10.07 -11.26
N PHE A 141 7.49 -9.90 -10.20
CA PHE A 141 8.13 -8.63 -9.84
C PHE A 141 9.25 -8.23 -10.78
N ILE A 142 9.99 -9.19 -11.34
CA ILE A 142 11.01 -8.87 -12.34
C ILE A 142 10.40 -8.78 -13.73
N ASP A 143 9.44 -9.67 -14.02
CA ASP A 143 8.81 -9.74 -15.33
C ASP A 143 8.00 -8.48 -15.69
N GLU A 144 7.42 -7.79 -14.69
CA GLU A 144 6.73 -6.51 -14.93
C GLU A 144 7.68 -5.40 -15.42
N GLY A 145 9.00 -5.57 -15.30
CA GLY A 145 10.01 -4.62 -15.74
C GLY A 145 10.67 -4.99 -17.07
N VAL A 146 10.28 -6.11 -17.69
CA VAL A 146 10.85 -6.59 -18.95
C VAL A 146 10.11 -5.98 -20.14
N TYR A 147 10.84 -5.30 -21.03
CA TYR A 147 10.27 -4.72 -22.24
C TYR A 147 11.22 -4.83 -23.43
N ASN A 148 10.73 -5.34 -24.57
CA ASN A 148 11.55 -5.65 -25.75
C ASN A 148 12.83 -6.46 -25.44
N GLY A 149 12.73 -7.41 -24.51
CA GLY A 149 13.84 -8.29 -24.11
C GLY A 149 14.91 -7.64 -23.23
N LYS A 150 14.68 -6.44 -22.69
CA LYS A 150 15.56 -5.75 -21.74
C LYS A 150 14.86 -5.57 -20.39
N GLN A 151 15.62 -5.60 -19.30
CA GLN A 151 15.12 -5.23 -17.98
C GLN A 151 15.15 -3.70 -17.84
N ILE A 152 14.05 -3.01 -18.11
CA ILE A 152 14.01 -1.53 -18.08
C ILE A 152 13.73 -0.96 -16.68
N VAL A 153 13.24 -1.79 -15.75
CA VAL A 153 12.91 -1.41 -14.37
C VAL A 153 13.28 -2.53 -13.42
N LEU A 154 14.01 -2.27 -12.33
CA LEU A 154 14.16 -3.22 -11.23
C LEU A 154 13.07 -3.02 -10.18
N PRO A 155 12.46 -4.10 -9.65
CA PRO A 155 11.51 -3.98 -8.54
C PRO A 155 12.25 -3.53 -7.28
N PHE A 156 11.68 -2.56 -6.57
CA PHE A 156 12.22 -2.09 -5.30
C PHE A 156 11.10 -1.85 -4.28
N GLY A 157 10.35 -0.75 -4.40
CA GLY A 157 9.20 -0.49 -3.56
C GLY A 157 7.92 -1.12 -4.12
N LYS A 158 7.57 -2.34 -3.69
CA LYS A 158 6.34 -3.00 -4.13
C LYS A 158 5.15 -2.59 -3.27
N SER A 159 3.99 -2.37 -3.86
CA SER A 159 2.74 -2.28 -3.11
C SER A 159 1.79 -3.36 -3.58
N VAL A 160 0.94 -3.81 -2.67
CA VAL A 160 0.00 -4.91 -2.93
C VAL A 160 -1.39 -4.42 -2.58
N ASP A 161 -2.32 -4.50 -3.52
CA ASP A 161 -3.73 -4.24 -3.22
C ASP A 161 -4.30 -5.45 -2.47
N LEU A 162 -4.68 -5.22 -1.22
CA LEU A 162 -5.26 -6.21 -0.33
C LEU A 162 -6.66 -5.77 0.09
N SER A 163 -7.47 -6.70 0.59
CA SER A 163 -8.72 -6.36 1.26
C SER A 163 -8.64 -6.73 2.74
N VAL A 164 -9.46 -6.06 3.54
CA VAL A 164 -9.61 -6.33 4.96
C VAL A 164 -11.07 -6.40 5.32
N ILE A 165 -11.37 -7.21 6.33
CA ILE A 165 -12.71 -7.39 6.88
C ILE A 165 -12.69 -6.87 8.31
N ASN A 166 -13.63 -5.98 8.64
CA ASN A 166 -13.92 -5.53 9.99
C ASN A 166 -14.85 -6.54 10.66
N VAL A 167 -14.26 -7.54 11.31
CA VAL A 167 -14.99 -8.66 11.93
C VAL A 167 -15.90 -8.17 13.05
N ARG A 168 -15.59 -7.04 13.69
CA ARG A 168 -16.48 -6.41 14.66
C ARG A 168 -17.77 -5.93 14.01
N VAL A 169 -17.70 -5.25 12.87
CA VAL A 169 -18.91 -4.83 12.14
C VAL A 169 -19.75 -6.05 11.76
N LEU A 170 -19.10 -7.14 11.30
CA LEU A 170 -19.80 -8.39 10.98
C LEU A 170 -20.55 -8.97 12.19
N ALA A 171 -19.87 -9.05 13.34
CA ALA A 171 -20.48 -9.53 14.58
C ALA A 171 -21.60 -8.61 15.09
N GLU A 172 -21.46 -7.29 14.94
CA GLU A 172 -22.51 -6.32 15.27
C GLU A 172 -23.75 -6.49 14.40
N LEU A 173 -23.58 -6.72 13.09
CA LEU A 173 -24.69 -7.00 12.19
C LEU A 173 -25.40 -8.30 12.60
N ALA A 174 -24.65 -9.38 12.83
CA ALA A 174 -25.19 -10.67 13.25
C ALA A 174 -26.02 -10.55 14.54
N LYS A 175 -25.47 -9.86 15.55
CA LYS A 175 -26.15 -9.62 16.82
C LYS A 175 -27.34 -8.67 16.68
N GLY A 176 -27.21 -7.58 15.93
CA GLY A 176 -28.26 -6.59 15.75
C GLY A 176 -29.51 -7.14 15.04
N PHE A 177 -29.31 -8.05 14.08
CA PHE A 177 -30.40 -8.79 13.44
C PHE A 177 -30.96 -9.93 14.30
N GLY A 178 -30.29 -10.31 15.40
CA GLY A 178 -30.73 -11.37 16.31
C GLY A 178 -30.35 -12.77 15.85
N PHE A 179 -29.37 -12.90 14.94
CA PHE A 179 -28.90 -14.20 14.44
C PHE A 179 -27.72 -14.76 15.26
N ASP A 180 -27.07 -13.92 16.08
CA ASP A 180 -25.99 -14.30 17.01
C ASP A 180 -26.17 -13.59 18.36
N GLU A 181 -27.21 -13.95 19.11
CA GLU A 181 -27.52 -13.31 20.40
C GLU A 181 -26.44 -13.58 21.47
N GLU A 182 -25.84 -14.77 21.44
CA GLU A 182 -24.78 -15.19 22.36
C GLU A 182 -23.43 -14.52 22.06
N GLY A 183 -23.26 -13.94 20.86
CA GLY A 183 -22.02 -13.30 20.43
C GLY A 183 -20.90 -14.30 20.10
N THR A 184 -21.27 -15.49 19.63
CA THR A 184 -20.35 -16.58 19.30
C THR A 184 -19.30 -16.15 18.28
N ILE A 185 -19.67 -15.36 17.26
CA ILE A 185 -18.72 -14.92 16.22
C ILE A 185 -17.58 -14.11 16.87
N LYS A 186 -17.93 -13.18 17.77
CA LYS A 186 -16.96 -12.37 18.51
C LYS A 186 -16.04 -13.26 19.36
N THR A 187 -16.61 -14.16 20.17
CA THR A 187 -15.83 -15.04 21.05
C THR A 187 -14.90 -15.98 20.27
N SER A 188 -15.38 -16.56 19.17
CA SER A 188 -14.57 -17.43 18.31
C SER A 188 -13.41 -16.66 17.66
N PHE A 189 -13.66 -15.42 17.20
CA PHE A 189 -12.60 -14.60 16.61
C PHE A 189 -11.58 -14.10 17.64
N GLU A 190 -12.01 -13.73 18.84
CA GLU A 190 -11.10 -13.40 19.96
C GLU A 190 -10.23 -14.62 20.34
N THR A 191 -10.81 -15.82 20.35
CA THR A 191 -10.03 -17.06 20.57
C THR A 191 -8.98 -17.24 19.46
N TYR A 192 -9.36 -17.06 18.20
CA TYR A 192 -8.41 -17.07 17.08
C TYR A 192 -7.28 -16.04 17.25
N ASN A 193 -7.59 -14.81 17.68
CA ASN A 193 -6.59 -13.78 17.97
C ASN A 193 -5.58 -14.21 19.04
N GLU A 194 -6.03 -14.96 20.06
CA GLU A 194 -5.20 -15.41 21.18
C GLU A 194 -4.34 -16.63 20.83
N THR A 195 -4.91 -17.59 20.09
CA THR A 195 -4.27 -18.89 19.88
C THR A 195 -3.46 -18.98 18.58
N SER A 196 -3.71 -18.09 17.61
CA SER A 196 -2.99 -18.12 16.34
C SER A 196 -1.53 -17.73 16.49
N ASN A 197 -0.64 -18.57 15.96
CA ASN A 197 0.80 -18.26 15.87
C ASN A 197 1.08 -17.00 15.04
N SER A 198 0.23 -16.70 14.04
CA SER A 198 0.36 -15.53 13.18
C SER A 198 -0.08 -14.22 13.86
N ARG A 199 -0.79 -14.30 14.99
CA ARG A 199 -1.39 -13.14 15.68
C ARG A 199 -0.93 -12.95 17.11
N LYS A 200 -0.37 -13.96 17.78
CA LYS A 200 0.03 -13.90 19.20
C LYS A 200 0.96 -12.72 19.53
N ASN A 201 1.84 -12.33 18.61
CA ASN A 201 2.81 -11.25 18.82
C ASN A 201 2.24 -9.85 18.55
N LEU A 202 1.08 -9.74 17.87
CA LEU A 202 0.47 -8.45 17.49
C LEU A 202 0.03 -7.60 18.70
N TRP A 203 0.05 -8.18 19.89
CA TRP A 203 -0.62 -7.64 21.07
C TRP A 203 0.36 -7.34 22.22
N GLY A 204 1.65 -7.72 22.07
CA GLY A 204 2.59 -7.71 23.18
C GLY A 204 2.24 -8.74 24.26
N THR A 205 2.47 -8.41 25.53
CA THR A 205 2.24 -9.34 26.66
C THR A 205 0.88 -9.14 27.35
N THR A 206 0.03 -8.23 26.86
CA THR A 206 -1.26 -7.92 27.50
C THR A 206 -2.39 -8.79 26.95
N LYS A 207 -3.02 -9.58 27.81
CA LYS A 207 -4.14 -10.47 27.44
C LYS A 207 -5.37 -9.73 26.89
N ASP A 208 -5.53 -8.44 27.15
CA ASP A 208 -6.68 -7.67 26.67
C ASP A 208 -6.52 -7.15 25.25
N ALA A 209 -5.32 -7.19 24.67
CA ALA A 209 -5.06 -6.65 23.33
C ALA A 209 -5.55 -7.58 22.20
N SER A 210 -5.81 -8.86 22.48
CA SER A 210 -6.48 -9.80 21.56
C SER A 210 -7.99 -9.55 21.42
N LYS A 211 -8.60 -8.81 22.37
CA LYS A 211 -10.05 -8.59 22.42
C LYS A 211 -10.50 -7.56 21.41
N MET A 212 -11.65 -7.82 20.80
CA MET A 212 -12.26 -6.91 19.83
C MET A 212 -12.84 -5.68 20.54
N SER A 213 -12.97 -4.58 19.81
CA SER A 213 -13.61 -3.37 20.32
C SER A 213 -15.06 -3.68 20.78
N THR A 214 -15.50 -2.97 21.82
CA THR A 214 -16.78 -3.23 22.52
C THR A 214 -17.85 -2.18 22.26
N TYR A 215 -17.52 -1.08 21.61
CA TYR A 215 -18.47 -0.04 21.24
C TYR A 215 -19.38 -0.52 20.10
N SER A 216 -20.62 -0.02 20.01
CA SER A 216 -21.53 -0.29 18.89
C SER A 216 -21.45 0.81 17.85
N SER A 217 -21.51 0.48 16.55
CA SER A 217 -21.56 1.47 15.46
C SER A 217 -22.98 1.74 14.93
N PHE A 218 -23.98 0.97 15.37
CA PHE A 218 -25.34 1.00 14.84
C PHE A 218 -26.42 1.32 15.89
N GLY A 219 -27.46 2.01 15.46
CA GLY A 219 -28.65 2.25 16.26
C GLY A 219 -29.57 1.02 16.30
N ALA A 220 -29.92 0.54 17.50
CA ALA A 220 -30.81 -0.62 17.67
C ALA A 220 -32.16 -0.51 16.93
N HIS A 221 -32.72 0.71 16.85
CA HIS A 221 -33.97 0.96 16.16
C HIS A 221 -33.92 0.66 14.66
N ALA A 222 -32.78 0.90 14.00
CA ALA A 222 -32.63 0.65 12.57
C ALA A 222 -32.75 -0.84 12.24
N PHE A 223 -32.16 -1.72 13.06
CA PHE A 223 -32.30 -3.17 12.88
C PHE A 223 -33.77 -3.61 12.95
N ASP A 224 -34.54 -3.07 13.90
CA ASP A 224 -35.96 -3.41 14.03
C ASP A 224 -36.80 -2.96 12.83
N ILE A 225 -36.46 -1.83 12.21
CA ILE A 225 -37.10 -1.37 10.98
C ILE A 225 -36.76 -2.32 9.83
N VAL A 226 -35.47 -2.59 9.61
CA VAL A 226 -35.01 -3.43 8.49
C VAL A 226 -35.58 -4.85 8.59
N LYS A 227 -35.61 -5.47 9.79
CA LYS A 227 -36.23 -6.79 10.01
C LYS A 227 -37.71 -6.83 9.61
N LYS A 228 -38.44 -5.73 9.80
CA LYS A 228 -39.88 -5.60 9.50
C LYS A 228 -40.16 -5.10 8.08
N SER A 229 -39.13 -4.90 7.25
CA SER A 229 -39.31 -4.43 5.87
C SER A 229 -40.17 -5.41 5.07
N ASN A 230 -41.13 -4.90 4.31
CA ASN A 230 -41.92 -5.71 3.37
C ASN A 230 -41.25 -5.82 1.98
N ASP A 231 -40.07 -5.23 1.80
CA ASP A 231 -39.32 -5.34 0.54
C ASP A 231 -38.76 -6.76 0.39
N LYS A 232 -39.16 -7.45 -0.68
CA LYS A 232 -38.71 -8.82 -0.97
C LYS A 232 -37.18 -8.93 -1.02
N LYS A 233 -36.49 -7.95 -1.61
CA LYS A 233 -35.02 -7.97 -1.70
C LYS A 233 -34.37 -7.93 -0.31
N VAL A 234 -34.95 -7.16 0.61
CA VAL A 234 -34.46 -7.07 1.99
C VAL A 234 -34.72 -8.39 2.74
N GLN A 235 -35.88 -9.02 2.53
CA GLN A 235 -36.20 -10.31 3.14
C GLN A 235 -35.31 -11.45 2.61
N ASP A 236 -35.06 -11.48 1.30
CA ASP A 236 -34.14 -12.45 0.68
C ASP A 236 -32.70 -12.25 1.19
N ALA A 237 -32.26 -10.99 1.36
CA ALA A 237 -30.97 -10.65 1.93
C ALA A 237 -30.86 -11.05 3.42
N LEU A 238 -31.91 -10.84 4.23
CA LEU A 238 -31.96 -11.27 5.64
C LEU A 238 -31.79 -12.79 5.76
N LYS A 239 -32.50 -13.56 4.93
CA LYS A 239 -32.39 -15.02 4.92
C LYS A 239 -30.97 -15.48 4.58
N THR A 240 -30.39 -14.92 3.52
CA THR A 240 -29.01 -15.23 3.12
C THR A 240 -28.03 -14.89 4.25
N PHE A 241 -28.22 -13.75 4.92
CA PHE A 241 -27.37 -13.36 6.04
C PHE A 241 -27.54 -14.25 7.27
N GLU A 242 -28.75 -14.75 7.54
CA GLU A 242 -28.99 -15.75 8.59
C GLU A 242 -28.20 -17.04 8.31
N GLU A 243 -28.21 -17.54 7.07
CA GLU A 243 -27.45 -18.73 6.66
C GLU A 243 -25.93 -18.53 6.82
N ILE A 244 -25.44 -17.33 6.49
CA ILE A 244 -24.06 -16.91 6.74
C ILE A 244 -23.73 -16.99 8.24
N VAL A 245 -24.56 -16.39 9.10
CA VAL A 245 -24.33 -16.36 10.55
C VAL A 245 -24.40 -17.78 11.15
N GLN A 246 -25.32 -18.61 10.69
CA GLN A 246 -25.41 -20.02 11.11
C GLN A 246 -24.16 -20.83 10.75
N THR A 247 -23.49 -20.48 9.65
CA THR A 247 -22.20 -21.09 9.27
C THR A 247 -21.10 -20.64 10.23
N LEU A 248 -20.99 -19.33 10.49
CA LEU A 248 -19.95 -18.77 11.36
C LEU A 248 -20.07 -19.21 12.82
N THR A 249 -21.28 -19.30 13.35
CA THR A 249 -21.53 -19.74 14.75
C THR A 249 -21.17 -21.22 14.98
N LYS A 250 -21.07 -22.02 13.93
CA LYS A 250 -20.67 -23.44 13.97
C LYS A 250 -19.22 -23.66 13.49
N SER A 251 -18.51 -22.58 13.20
CA SER A 251 -17.19 -22.64 12.59
C SER A 251 -16.15 -23.28 13.52
N THR A 252 -15.30 -24.13 12.95
CA THR A 252 -14.08 -24.64 13.60
C THR A 252 -12.82 -23.86 13.17
N ASP A 253 -12.91 -23.10 12.09
CA ASP A 253 -11.88 -22.17 11.62
C ASP A 253 -12.56 -20.88 11.18
N ILE A 254 -12.79 -20.03 12.18
CA ILE A 254 -13.54 -18.78 12.00
C ILE A 254 -12.86 -17.84 11.00
N SER A 255 -11.53 -17.90 10.88
CA SER A 255 -10.78 -17.05 9.97
C SER A 255 -11.01 -17.43 8.52
N LYS A 256 -11.01 -18.73 8.22
CA LYS A 256 -11.28 -19.25 6.88
C LYS A 256 -12.74 -19.05 6.50
N ASP A 257 -13.68 -19.40 7.37
CA ASP A 257 -15.11 -19.31 7.07
C ASP A 257 -15.55 -17.85 6.87
N ILE A 258 -14.96 -16.89 7.61
CA ILE A 258 -15.16 -15.46 7.34
C ILE A 258 -14.69 -15.09 5.93
N ARG A 259 -13.50 -15.51 5.50
CA ARG A 259 -12.97 -15.21 4.16
C ARG A 259 -13.85 -15.79 3.06
N ASP A 260 -14.31 -17.02 3.25
CA ASP A 260 -15.11 -17.75 2.27
C ASP A 260 -16.47 -17.09 1.99
N ILE A 261 -17.09 -16.44 2.99
CA ILE A 261 -18.30 -15.64 2.77
C ILE A 261 -18.08 -14.59 1.68
N PHE A 262 -16.94 -13.90 1.71
CA PHE A 262 -16.63 -12.83 0.78
C PHE A 262 -16.06 -13.32 -0.56
N ARG A 263 -15.96 -14.63 -0.79
CA ARG A 263 -15.64 -15.19 -2.11
C ARG A 263 -16.86 -15.20 -3.03
N GLU A 264 -18.07 -15.20 -2.46
CA GLU A 264 -19.34 -15.27 -3.19
C GLU A 264 -20.00 -13.89 -3.38
N GLN A 265 -20.36 -13.55 -4.63
CA GLN A 265 -21.04 -12.27 -4.92
C GLN A 265 -22.43 -12.19 -4.28
N GLU A 266 -23.14 -13.30 -4.16
CA GLU A 266 -24.48 -13.34 -3.54
C GLU A 266 -24.43 -12.91 -2.08
N ASN A 267 -23.46 -13.43 -1.31
CA ASN A 267 -23.22 -13.03 0.07
C ASN A 267 -22.87 -11.54 0.19
N ILE A 268 -22.00 -11.06 -0.70
CA ILE A 268 -21.62 -9.64 -0.76
C ILE A 268 -22.85 -8.76 -1.00
N PHE A 269 -23.72 -9.12 -1.95
CA PHE A 269 -24.92 -8.35 -2.26
C PHE A 269 -25.97 -8.41 -1.15
N ALA A 270 -26.15 -9.55 -0.50
CA ALA A 270 -27.03 -9.67 0.66
C ALA A 270 -26.57 -8.72 1.78
N ILE A 271 -25.30 -8.78 2.17
CA ILE A 271 -24.75 -7.92 3.22
C ILE A 271 -24.81 -6.44 2.80
N ALA A 272 -24.43 -6.11 1.57
CA ALA A 272 -24.48 -4.75 1.06
C ALA A 272 -25.90 -4.19 1.05
N THR A 273 -26.91 -5.01 0.75
CA THR A 273 -28.32 -4.61 0.83
C THR A 273 -28.69 -4.26 2.28
N LEU A 274 -28.35 -5.12 3.24
CA LEU A 274 -28.65 -4.88 4.65
C LEU A 274 -27.94 -3.64 5.21
N THR A 275 -26.65 -3.46 4.92
CA THR A 275 -25.91 -2.26 5.36
C THR A 275 -26.46 -0.99 4.71
N THR A 276 -26.88 -1.06 3.44
CA THR A 276 -27.50 0.07 2.75
C THR A 276 -28.79 0.51 3.44
N GLU A 277 -29.68 -0.43 3.75
CA GLU A 277 -30.94 -0.11 4.44
C GLU A 277 -30.69 0.43 5.85
N LEU A 278 -29.81 -0.21 6.64
CA LEU A 278 -29.47 0.26 7.97
C LEU A 278 -28.92 1.70 7.97
N TYR A 279 -28.07 2.05 7.01
CA TYR A 279 -27.37 3.34 7.01
C TYR A 279 -28.26 4.48 6.53
N ARG A 280 -29.31 4.15 5.78
CA ARG A 280 -30.33 5.09 5.30
C ARG A 280 -31.37 5.40 6.36
N GLU A 281 -31.55 4.51 7.34
CA GLU A 281 -32.43 4.77 8.47
C GLU A 281 -31.99 5.98 9.29
N LYS A 282 -32.98 6.69 9.83
CA LYS A 282 -32.73 7.76 10.79
C LYS A 282 -32.07 7.16 12.02
N ASP A 283 -30.97 7.77 12.47
CA ASP A 283 -30.15 7.28 13.60
C ASP A 283 -29.55 5.87 13.35
N GLY A 284 -29.45 5.44 12.08
CA GLY A 284 -28.87 4.16 11.69
C GLY A 284 -27.40 4.01 12.09
N ILE A 285 -26.64 5.11 12.02
CA ILE A 285 -25.30 5.19 12.59
C ILE A 285 -25.38 5.86 13.95
N LYS A 286 -25.01 5.12 14.99
CA LYS A 286 -25.02 5.63 16.35
C LYS A 286 -23.94 4.94 17.16
N TYR A 287 -22.84 5.67 17.38
CA TYR A 287 -21.78 5.19 18.25
C TYR A 287 -22.22 5.21 19.71
N SER A 288 -22.14 4.07 20.40
CA SER A 288 -22.35 3.93 21.85
C SER A 288 -21.19 3.19 22.49
N ASP A 289 -20.94 3.43 23.78
CA ASP A 289 -19.98 2.67 24.59
C ASP A 289 -18.51 2.78 24.12
N ILE A 290 -18.16 3.90 23.46
CA ILE A 290 -16.76 4.27 23.21
C ILE A 290 -16.14 4.58 24.58
N THR A 291 -15.58 3.54 25.20
CA THR A 291 -15.08 3.53 26.58
C THR A 291 -13.57 3.73 26.66
N GLU A 292 -12.86 3.80 25.52
CA GLU A 292 -11.41 3.96 25.51
C GLU A 292 -10.99 5.38 25.92
N THR A 293 -10.72 5.51 27.22
CA THR A 293 -9.63 6.32 27.78
C THR A 293 -9.64 7.81 27.44
N ILE A 294 -10.81 8.44 27.29
CA ILE A 294 -10.87 9.89 27.26
C ILE A 294 -10.83 10.38 28.71
N SER A 295 -9.75 11.04 29.09
CA SER A 295 -9.65 11.69 30.40
C SER A 295 -10.88 12.57 30.65
N GLU A 296 -11.56 12.38 31.78
CA GLU A 296 -12.69 13.22 32.18
C GLU A 296 -12.26 14.66 32.50
N SER A 297 -10.96 14.92 32.63
CA SER A 297 -10.42 16.24 32.92
C SER A 297 -10.40 17.14 31.69
N ASN A 298 -10.61 18.44 31.92
CA ASN A 298 -10.35 19.53 30.98
C ASN A 298 -11.08 19.40 29.62
N GLY A 299 -12.37 19.05 29.59
CA GLY A 299 -13.23 19.17 28.41
C GLY A 299 -12.86 18.30 27.18
N GLN A 300 -11.89 17.39 27.31
CA GLN A 300 -11.50 16.44 26.26
C GLN A 300 -12.65 15.50 25.90
N LYS A 301 -13.41 15.03 26.89
CA LYS A 301 -14.63 14.22 26.69
C LYS A 301 -15.65 14.93 25.81
N ALA A 302 -15.96 16.19 26.10
CA ALA A 302 -16.89 16.97 25.28
C ALA A 302 -16.38 17.19 23.84
N ALA A 303 -15.06 17.37 23.65
CA ALA A 303 -14.47 17.49 22.32
C ALA A 303 -14.54 16.15 21.54
N ALA A 304 -14.30 15.04 22.21
CA ALA A 304 -14.42 13.70 21.66
C ALA A 304 -15.88 13.36 21.32
N ASP A 305 -16.82 13.60 22.23
CA ASP A 305 -18.27 13.42 22.01
C ASP A 305 -18.76 14.21 20.79
N LYS A 306 -18.32 15.47 20.67
CA LYS A 306 -18.61 16.30 19.49
C LYS A 306 -18.00 15.73 18.21
N ALA A 307 -16.80 15.18 18.27
CA ALA A 307 -16.16 14.55 17.12
C ALA A 307 -16.91 13.27 16.71
N ILE A 308 -17.38 12.49 17.68
CA ILE A 308 -18.23 11.31 17.47
C ILE A 308 -19.56 11.71 16.83
N GLU A 309 -20.26 12.70 17.38
CA GLU A 309 -21.53 13.21 16.84
C GLU A 309 -21.37 13.75 15.41
N ALA A 310 -20.29 14.49 15.13
CA ALA A 310 -19.97 14.94 13.78
C ALA A 310 -19.75 13.75 12.82
N LYS A 311 -19.14 12.67 13.32
CA LYS A 311 -18.91 11.46 12.54
C LYS A 311 -20.16 10.64 12.34
N GLN A 312 -21.12 10.59 13.28
CA GLN A 312 -22.43 9.94 13.08
C GLN A 312 -23.21 10.56 11.92
N ASN A 313 -23.08 11.88 11.75
CA ASN A 313 -23.77 12.64 10.72
C ASN A 313 -22.98 12.76 9.40
N SER A 314 -21.87 12.03 9.26
CA SER A 314 -21.02 12.06 8.08
C SER A 314 -21.67 11.34 6.89
N SER A 315 -21.34 11.76 5.66
CA SER A 315 -21.65 10.97 4.45
C SER A 315 -20.68 9.80 4.23
N GLN A 316 -19.61 9.70 5.04
CA GLN A 316 -18.52 8.72 4.85
C GLN A 316 -18.78 7.38 5.56
N HIS A 317 -19.98 6.81 5.34
CA HIS A 317 -20.36 5.49 5.87
C HIS A 317 -20.76 4.57 4.72
N PHE A 318 -20.00 3.50 4.54
CA PHE A 318 -20.17 2.53 3.45
C PHE A 318 -19.97 1.12 3.97
N GLY A 319 -20.72 0.14 3.46
CA GLY A 319 -20.49 -1.27 3.77
C GLY A 319 -19.19 -1.79 3.14
N PHE A 320 -18.99 -1.48 1.86
CA PHE A 320 -17.86 -1.95 1.06
C PHE A 320 -17.06 -0.78 0.46
N SER A 321 -15.76 -0.98 0.27
CA SER A 321 -14.94 0.02 -0.41
C SER A 321 -13.73 -0.59 -1.13
N ILE A 322 -13.41 -0.08 -2.32
CA ILE A 322 -12.26 -0.50 -3.16
C ILE A 322 -11.56 0.74 -3.71
N ASP A 323 -10.30 0.98 -3.34
CA ASP A 323 -9.58 2.21 -3.73
C ASP A 323 -9.31 2.29 -5.24
N SER A 324 -8.92 1.16 -5.84
CA SER A 324 -8.51 1.04 -7.25
C SER A 324 -9.41 0.06 -7.99
N MET A 325 -10.51 0.57 -8.56
CA MET A 325 -11.44 -0.29 -9.32
C MET A 325 -10.79 -0.90 -10.57
N GLU A 326 -9.85 -0.18 -11.18
CA GLU A 326 -9.04 -0.64 -12.30
C GLU A 326 -8.19 -1.86 -11.96
N ASN A 327 -7.62 -1.92 -10.75
CA ASN A 327 -6.74 -3.01 -10.34
C ASN A 327 -7.51 -4.30 -10.09
N LYS A 328 -8.79 -4.19 -9.70
CA LYS A 328 -9.65 -5.35 -9.50
C LYS A 328 -9.81 -6.19 -10.76
N TYR A 329 -9.84 -5.60 -11.95
CA TYR A 329 -9.90 -6.36 -13.21
C TYR A 329 -8.69 -7.30 -13.38
N PHE A 330 -7.50 -6.85 -12.98
CA PHE A 330 -6.28 -7.67 -13.06
C PHE A 330 -6.29 -8.77 -12.00
N MET A 331 -6.71 -8.46 -10.76
CA MET A 331 -6.85 -9.45 -9.70
C MET A 331 -7.85 -10.55 -10.09
N ASP A 332 -9.01 -10.15 -10.60
CA ASP A 332 -10.06 -11.08 -11.02
C ASP A 332 -9.63 -11.89 -12.26
N TRP A 333 -8.74 -11.36 -13.11
CA TRP A 333 -8.12 -12.12 -14.20
C TRP A 333 -7.24 -13.26 -13.68
N ALA A 334 -6.31 -12.96 -12.76
CA ALA A 334 -5.44 -14.00 -12.24
C ALA A 334 -6.23 -15.03 -11.42
N ALA A 335 -7.22 -14.56 -10.65
CA ALA A 335 -8.09 -15.44 -9.88
C ALA A 335 -8.97 -16.35 -10.77
N ALA A 336 -9.40 -15.86 -11.94
CA ALA A 336 -10.17 -16.66 -12.90
C ALA A 336 -9.30 -17.56 -13.79
N ASN A 337 -8.01 -17.29 -13.92
CA ASN A 337 -7.11 -18.05 -14.78
C ASN A 337 -6.82 -19.44 -14.19
N GLN A 338 -7.06 -20.48 -14.98
CA GLN A 338 -6.87 -21.88 -14.55
C GLN A 338 -5.40 -22.29 -14.48
N GLU A 339 -4.54 -21.69 -15.30
CA GLU A 339 -3.11 -21.98 -15.42
C GLU A 339 -2.26 -21.35 -14.29
N GLY A 340 -2.86 -20.52 -13.43
CA GLY A 340 -2.14 -19.86 -12.33
C GLY A 340 -1.16 -18.78 -12.79
N LYS A 341 -1.38 -18.21 -13.98
CA LYS A 341 -0.56 -17.11 -14.50
C LYS A 341 -0.73 -15.85 -13.65
N SER A 342 0.40 -15.25 -13.28
CA SER A 342 0.47 -14.02 -12.49
C SER A 342 0.89 -12.79 -13.33
N ASN A 343 1.43 -12.97 -14.53
CA ASN A 343 1.77 -11.86 -15.43
C ASN A 343 0.88 -11.86 -16.68
N ILE A 344 0.17 -10.77 -16.91
CA ILE A 344 -0.60 -10.55 -18.13
C ILE A 344 0.32 -10.05 -19.24
N ASN A 345 0.55 -10.89 -20.25
CA ASN A 345 1.16 -10.44 -21.50
C ASN A 345 0.15 -9.61 -22.31
N ILE A 346 0.25 -8.29 -22.21
CA ILE A 346 -0.64 -7.33 -22.86
C ILE A 346 -0.45 -7.32 -24.39
N GLU A 347 0.67 -7.80 -24.91
CA GLU A 347 0.92 -7.84 -26.36
C GLU A 347 0.26 -9.05 -27.05
N SER A 348 -0.12 -10.07 -26.27
CA SER A 348 -0.73 -11.30 -26.76
C SER A 348 -2.25 -11.20 -26.80
N ASN A 349 -2.85 -11.50 -27.95
CA ASN A 349 -4.30 -11.67 -28.05
C ASN A 349 -4.80 -12.96 -27.37
N ALA A 350 -3.93 -13.90 -27.01
CA ALA A 350 -4.30 -15.10 -26.27
C ALA A 350 -4.34 -14.88 -24.74
N ASN A 351 -4.21 -13.63 -24.26
CA ASN A 351 -4.11 -13.35 -22.82
C ASN A 351 -5.43 -13.47 -22.04
N GLU A 352 -6.57 -13.64 -22.71
CA GLU A 352 -7.93 -13.73 -22.13
C GLU A 352 -8.35 -12.54 -21.25
N PHE A 353 -7.53 -11.49 -21.18
CA PHE A 353 -7.80 -10.29 -20.41
C PHE A 353 -8.74 -9.37 -21.18
N MET A 354 -9.21 -8.31 -20.53
CA MET A 354 -10.15 -7.35 -21.10
C MET A 354 -9.57 -6.53 -22.26
N TYR A 355 -8.24 -6.51 -22.43
CA TYR A 355 -7.59 -5.92 -23.58
C TYR A 355 -6.24 -6.55 -23.92
N ASN A 356 -5.80 -6.36 -25.16
CA ASN A 356 -4.41 -6.46 -25.59
C ASN A 356 -4.02 -5.22 -26.40
N ALA A 357 -2.73 -4.92 -26.50
CA ALA A 357 -2.21 -3.78 -27.23
C ALA A 357 -0.95 -4.14 -28.04
N GLN A 358 -0.89 -3.68 -29.29
CA GLN A 358 0.25 -3.91 -30.19
C GLN A 358 0.74 -2.59 -30.80
N LEU A 359 2.07 -2.39 -30.75
CA LEU A 359 2.72 -1.26 -31.41
C LEU A 359 3.01 -1.61 -32.88
N ASN A 360 2.46 -0.82 -33.79
CA ASN A 360 2.72 -0.93 -35.22
C ASN A 360 3.90 -0.03 -35.57
N LYS A 361 5.00 -0.62 -36.02
CA LYS A 361 6.23 0.08 -36.40
C LYS A 361 6.35 0.15 -37.93
N ASN A 362 6.97 1.21 -38.44
CA ASN A 362 7.37 1.27 -39.85
C ASN A 362 8.65 0.44 -40.10
N SER A 363 9.09 0.41 -41.36
CA SER A 363 10.33 -0.27 -41.79
C SER A 363 11.59 0.18 -41.05
N ASN A 364 11.58 1.38 -40.46
CA ASN A 364 12.71 1.97 -39.73
C ASN A 364 12.56 1.79 -38.21
N GLY A 365 11.65 0.93 -37.75
CA GLY A 365 11.41 0.65 -36.33
C GLY A 365 10.65 1.74 -35.57
N LYS A 366 10.24 2.84 -36.21
CA LYS A 366 9.50 3.92 -35.56
C LYS A 366 8.03 3.55 -35.41
N VAL A 367 7.48 3.74 -34.20
CA VAL A 367 6.05 3.58 -33.93
C VAL A 367 5.23 4.51 -34.86
N GLN A 368 4.21 3.95 -35.51
CA GLN A 368 3.24 4.65 -36.36
C GLN A 368 1.85 4.67 -35.74
N SER A 369 1.43 3.56 -35.12
CA SER A 369 0.15 3.47 -34.42
C SER A 369 0.16 2.39 -33.35
N THR A 370 -0.73 2.51 -32.38
CA THR A 370 -1.00 1.48 -31.37
C THR A 370 -2.38 0.88 -31.62
N SER A 371 -2.44 -0.42 -31.87
CA SER A 371 -3.69 -1.16 -31.98
C SER A 371 -4.08 -1.66 -30.60
N VAL A 372 -5.31 -1.41 -30.15
CA VAL A 372 -5.88 -1.97 -28.92
C VAL A 372 -7.09 -2.81 -29.30
N GLU A 373 -7.12 -4.06 -28.86
CA GLU A 373 -8.29 -4.93 -29.01
C GLU A 373 -8.94 -5.12 -27.64
N LEU A 374 -10.20 -4.74 -27.52
CA LEU A 374 -11.01 -4.87 -26.31
C LEU A 374 -11.78 -6.19 -26.33
N ASN A 375 -11.85 -6.88 -25.19
CA ASN A 375 -12.47 -8.20 -25.05
C ASN A 375 -13.53 -8.20 -23.94
N LYS A 376 -14.79 -7.94 -24.33
CA LYS A 376 -15.95 -8.00 -23.41
C LYS A 376 -16.33 -9.42 -22.97
N ASN A 377 -15.82 -10.44 -23.65
CA ASN A 377 -16.07 -11.84 -23.34
C ASN A 377 -15.07 -12.39 -22.31
N SER A 378 -14.12 -11.57 -21.84
CA SER A 378 -13.22 -11.93 -20.75
C SER A 378 -14.01 -12.24 -19.48
N THR A 379 -13.80 -13.42 -18.91
CA THR A 379 -14.48 -13.87 -17.68
C THR A 379 -14.23 -12.91 -16.53
N SER A 380 -13.01 -12.40 -16.38
CA SER A 380 -12.69 -11.44 -15.32
C SER A 380 -13.39 -10.10 -15.51
N PHE A 381 -13.46 -9.60 -16.75
CA PHE A 381 -14.23 -8.40 -17.06
C PHE A 381 -15.70 -8.56 -16.65
N GLN A 382 -16.35 -9.66 -17.05
CA GLN A 382 -17.75 -9.93 -16.71
C GLN A 382 -17.96 -10.06 -15.20
N LYS A 383 -17.04 -10.72 -14.51
CA LYS A 383 -17.11 -10.93 -13.06
C LYS A 383 -16.95 -9.63 -12.27
N THR A 384 -15.94 -8.84 -12.59
CA THR A 384 -15.69 -7.53 -11.96
C THR A 384 -16.86 -6.57 -12.23
N THR A 385 -17.34 -6.49 -13.48
CA THR A 385 -18.46 -5.62 -13.84
C THR A 385 -19.77 -6.05 -13.21
N SER A 386 -20.05 -7.35 -13.09
CA SER A 386 -21.20 -7.90 -12.35
C SER A 386 -21.20 -7.44 -10.90
N LEU A 387 -20.05 -7.48 -10.22
CA LEU A 387 -19.93 -6.99 -8.85
C LEU A 387 -20.26 -5.49 -8.75
N TYR A 388 -19.68 -4.67 -9.62
CA TYR A 388 -19.89 -3.22 -9.61
C TYR A 388 -21.32 -2.83 -10.01
N ASP A 389 -21.89 -3.50 -11.01
CA ASP A 389 -23.30 -3.31 -11.39
C ASP A 389 -24.22 -3.76 -10.25
N GLY A 390 -23.91 -4.83 -9.53
CA GLY A 390 -24.67 -5.27 -8.36
C GLY A 390 -24.67 -4.22 -7.23
N PHE A 391 -23.51 -3.67 -6.86
CA PHE A 391 -23.46 -2.55 -5.91
C PHE A 391 -24.26 -1.34 -6.41
N LYS A 392 -24.18 -1.05 -7.71
CA LYS A 392 -24.94 0.04 -8.31
C LYS A 392 -26.45 -0.19 -8.22
N GLU A 393 -26.93 -1.39 -8.48
CA GLU A 393 -28.35 -1.74 -8.38
C GLU A 393 -28.87 -1.69 -6.94
N ILE A 394 -28.03 -1.99 -5.94
CA ILE A 394 -28.36 -1.85 -4.51
C ILE A 394 -28.42 -0.36 -4.12
N ALA A 395 -27.47 0.44 -4.59
CA ALA A 395 -27.41 1.87 -4.29
C ALA A 395 -28.57 2.67 -4.92
N LYS A 396 -29.17 2.19 -6.01
CA LYS A 396 -30.30 2.89 -6.67
C LYS A 396 -31.56 2.90 -5.80
N THR A 397 -32.02 4.09 -5.42
CA THR A 397 -33.41 4.33 -4.99
C THR A 397 -34.18 5.07 -6.09
N LYS A 398 -35.48 4.79 -6.24
CA LYS A 398 -36.31 5.39 -7.31
C LYS A 398 -36.42 6.93 -7.23
N ASN A 399 -36.16 7.53 -6.06
CA ASN A 399 -36.44 8.95 -5.80
C ASN A 399 -35.20 9.86 -5.77
N GLU A 400 -33.97 9.32 -5.73
CA GLU A 400 -32.74 10.11 -5.58
C GLU A 400 -31.97 10.31 -6.90
N LEU A 401 -32.41 9.65 -7.98
CA LEU A 401 -31.73 9.64 -9.29
C LEU A 401 -31.97 10.91 -10.14
N SER A 402 -32.88 11.80 -9.73
CA SER A 402 -33.13 13.08 -10.40
C SER A 402 -32.46 14.29 -9.72
N GLY A 403 -31.66 14.04 -8.68
CA GLY A 403 -31.12 15.04 -7.76
C GLY A 403 -29.74 15.62 -8.15
N ASN A 404 -29.30 16.60 -7.35
CA ASN A 404 -27.97 17.19 -7.48
C ASN A 404 -26.88 16.24 -6.93
N ASN A 405 -25.60 16.59 -7.02
CA ASN A 405 -24.49 15.75 -6.56
C ASN A 405 -24.63 15.21 -5.13
N THR A 406 -25.22 15.98 -4.23
CA THR A 406 -25.38 15.57 -2.83
C THR A 406 -26.34 14.39 -2.69
N ASP A 407 -27.29 14.25 -3.61
CA ASP A 407 -28.24 13.13 -3.62
C ASP A 407 -27.59 11.85 -4.14
N ILE A 408 -26.69 11.95 -5.13
CA ILE A 408 -25.89 10.82 -5.62
C ILE A 408 -24.97 10.25 -4.53
N GLU A 409 -24.25 11.12 -3.80
CA GLU A 409 -23.35 10.69 -2.72
C GLU A 409 -24.13 9.98 -1.61
N LYS A 410 -25.32 10.50 -1.26
CA LYS A 410 -26.23 9.86 -0.31
C LYS A 410 -26.74 8.51 -0.80
N SER A 411 -27.02 8.34 -2.10
CA SER A 411 -27.48 7.05 -2.62
C SER A 411 -26.46 5.93 -2.46
N TRP A 412 -25.15 6.23 -2.49
CA TRP A 412 -24.10 5.24 -2.25
C TRP A 412 -23.86 4.92 -0.76
N LYS A 413 -24.47 5.68 0.15
CA LYS A 413 -24.33 5.50 1.60
C LYS A 413 -24.76 4.09 2.01
N GLY A 414 -23.90 3.44 2.80
CA GLY A 414 -24.11 2.05 3.24
C GLY A 414 -23.84 0.98 2.19
N THR A 415 -23.65 1.35 0.92
CA THR A 415 -23.39 0.40 -0.16
C THR A 415 -21.89 0.28 -0.46
N PHE A 416 -21.34 1.20 -1.26
CA PHE A 416 -20.03 1.04 -1.89
C PHE A 416 -19.30 2.37 -2.13
N MET A 417 -17.99 2.39 -1.89
CA MET A 417 -17.11 3.54 -2.13
C MET A 417 -15.84 3.16 -2.89
N THR A 418 -15.42 4.03 -3.80
CA THR A 418 -14.09 4.01 -4.42
C THR A 418 -13.36 5.29 -4.09
N LYS A 419 -12.05 5.33 -4.31
CA LYS A 419 -11.29 6.59 -4.24
C LYS A 419 -11.91 7.62 -5.16
N TYR A 420 -12.12 8.82 -4.64
CA TYR A 420 -12.54 9.95 -5.46
C TYR A 420 -11.85 11.25 -5.08
N ASN A 421 -11.97 12.27 -5.93
CA ASN A 421 -11.48 13.61 -5.63
C ASN A 421 -12.65 14.49 -5.19
N GLY A 422 -12.62 14.93 -3.93
CA GLY A 422 -13.49 15.98 -3.42
C GLY A 422 -12.84 17.36 -3.57
N THR A 423 -13.56 18.39 -3.10
CA THR A 423 -13.13 19.80 -3.19
C THR A 423 -11.79 20.08 -2.49
N SER A 424 -11.49 19.33 -1.42
CA SER A 424 -10.28 19.50 -0.59
C SER A 424 -9.16 18.50 -0.89
N GLY A 425 -9.31 17.66 -1.93
CA GLY A 425 -8.33 16.64 -2.30
C GLY A 425 -8.94 15.24 -2.48
N SER A 426 -8.06 14.24 -2.62
CA SER A 426 -8.48 12.84 -2.73
C SER A 426 -9.02 12.32 -1.41
N ILE A 427 -10.17 11.64 -1.46
CA ILE A 427 -10.77 10.90 -0.35
C ILE A 427 -10.54 9.42 -0.65
N TYR A 428 -9.80 8.76 0.25
CA TYR A 428 -9.40 7.35 0.14
C TYR A 428 -10.35 6.46 0.92
N THR A 429 -10.43 5.19 0.52
CA THR A 429 -11.26 4.18 1.22
C THR A 429 -10.81 3.96 2.67
N SER A 430 -9.50 4.12 2.94
CA SER A 430 -8.93 4.08 4.29
C SER A 430 -9.54 5.10 5.25
N THR A 431 -9.88 6.29 4.77
CA THR A 431 -10.53 7.33 5.59
C THR A 431 -11.93 6.93 6.01
N ALA A 432 -12.70 6.26 5.14
CA ALA A 432 -14.03 5.78 5.49
C ALA A 432 -13.97 4.60 6.46
N PHE A 433 -13.06 3.67 6.22
CA PHE A 433 -12.94 2.47 7.05
C PHE A 433 -12.44 2.78 8.46
N GLN A 434 -11.53 3.75 8.63
CA GLN A 434 -11.09 4.26 9.92
C GLN A 434 -12.23 4.84 10.79
N ASN A 435 -13.38 5.19 10.20
CA ASN A 435 -14.55 5.59 10.98
C ASN A 435 -15.16 4.40 11.78
N GLY A 436 -14.78 3.15 11.49
CA GLY A 436 -15.30 1.97 12.20
C GLY A 436 -16.73 1.62 11.83
N THR A 437 -17.16 1.88 10.61
CA THR A 437 -18.47 1.43 10.09
C THR A 437 -18.32 0.56 8.86
N THR A 438 -17.26 0.75 8.07
CA THR A 438 -17.03 -0.06 6.89
C THR A 438 -16.67 -1.50 7.23
N LEU A 439 -17.40 -2.42 6.61
CA LEU A 439 -17.23 -3.86 6.79
C LEU A 439 -16.04 -4.37 5.98
N VAL A 440 -15.94 -4.00 4.69
CA VAL A 440 -14.82 -4.39 3.83
C VAL A 440 -14.15 -3.19 3.20
N GLY A 441 -12.83 -3.11 3.34
CA GLY A 441 -12.00 -2.11 2.69
C GLY A 441 -10.91 -2.75 1.86
N SER A 442 -10.72 -2.27 0.64
CA SER A 442 -9.63 -2.69 -0.24
C SER A 442 -8.80 -1.49 -0.70
N GLY A 443 -7.48 -1.67 -0.73
CA GLY A 443 -6.54 -0.65 -1.16
C GLY A 443 -5.09 -1.13 -1.08
N SER A 444 -4.20 -0.31 -1.64
CA SER A 444 -2.76 -0.57 -1.68
C SER A 444 -2.18 -0.63 -0.27
N SER A 445 -1.33 -1.63 0.00
CA SER A 445 -0.58 -1.75 1.24
C SER A 445 0.20 -0.48 1.58
N ALA A 446 0.69 0.25 0.58
CA ALA A 446 1.40 1.52 0.75
C ALA A 446 0.49 2.71 1.15
N GLY A 447 -0.82 2.61 0.94
CA GLY A 447 -1.83 3.62 1.31
C GLY A 447 -2.77 3.20 2.44
N ALA A 448 -2.85 1.90 2.76
CA ALA A 448 -3.85 1.29 3.62
C ALA A 448 -3.54 1.31 5.13
N TYR A 449 -2.61 2.15 5.61
CA TYR A 449 -2.12 2.20 6.99
C TYR A 449 -3.14 1.76 8.05
N ASN A 450 -2.89 0.57 8.63
CA ASN A 450 -3.49 -0.12 9.77
C ASN A 450 -5.01 -0.08 9.94
N TYR A 451 -5.76 0.68 9.14
CA TYR A 451 -7.14 1.05 9.36
C TYR A 451 -7.47 1.50 10.80
N THR A 452 -6.47 1.76 11.65
CA THR A 452 -6.64 1.95 13.09
C THR A 452 -6.49 3.37 13.56
N SER A 453 -6.05 4.31 12.70
CA SER A 453 -5.97 5.72 13.08
C SER A 453 -7.37 6.29 13.24
N GLY A 454 -7.67 6.70 14.47
CA GLY A 454 -8.99 7.05 14.91
C GLY A 454 -9.56 8.39 14.45
N ILE A 455 -10.79 8.67 14.91
CA ILE A 455 -11.43 9.99 14.78
C ILE A 455 -10.60 11.00 15.57
N SER A 456 -10.04 11.99 14.89
CA SER A 456 -9.28 13.06 15.55
C SER A 456 -10.20 14.02 16.30
N TYR A 457 -9.82 14.43 17.51
CA TYR A 457 -10.47 15.50 18.25
C TYR A 457 -9.43 16.46 18.83
N LYS A 458 -9.79 17.75 18.91
CA LYS A 458 -8.92 18.79 19.47
C LYS A 458 -9.67 19.56 20.54
N TYR A 459 -9.06 19.65 21.72
CA TYR A 459 -9.58 20.44 22.83
C TYR A 459 -9.00 21.86 22.81
N ASN A 460 -9.82 22.85 23.17
CA ASN A 460 -9.41 24.26 23.22
C ASN A 460 -8.39 24.47 24.35
N GLY A 461 -7.15 24.82 23.98
CA GLY A 461 -6.04 25.05 24.91
C GLY A 461 -4.96 23.97 24.87
N ASP A 462 -5.21 22.84 24.20
CA ASP A 462 -4.20 21.79 24.00
C ASP A 462 -3.43 22.00 22.69
N LYS A 463 -2.12 21.75 22.72
CA LYS A 463 -1.27 21.78 21.52
C LYS A 463 -1.39 20.46 20.73
N ASN A 464 -1.82 19.38 21.39
CA ASN A 464 -1.88 18.06 20.81
C ASN A 464 -3.30 17.70 20.30
N THR A 465 -3.35 16.85 19.28
CA THR A 465 -4.61 16.28 18.74
C THR A 465 -4.77 14.88 19.33
N GLY A 466 -5.93 14.59 19.91
CA GLY A 466 -6.29 13.25 20.35
C GLY A 466 -6.93 12.44 19.22
N TYR A 467 -6.93 11.12 19.34
CA TYR A 467 -7.50 10.20 18.34
C TYR A 467 -8.32 9.11 19.03
N LEU A 468 -9.50 8.81 18.48
CA LEU A 468 -10.39 7.74 18.94
C LEU A 468 -10.31 6.55 17.99
N ASN A 469 -9.53 5.54 18.33
CA ASN A 469 -9.28 4.40 17.45
C ASN A 469 -10.54 3.52 17.33
N MET A 470 -11.35 3.79 16.32
CA MET A 470 -12.60 3.07 16.06
C MET A 470 -12.36 1.67 15.52
N VAL A 471 -11.16 1.37 15.02
CA VAL A 471 -10.82 0.02 14.59
C VAL A 471 -9.49 -0.34 15.23
N LYS A 472 -9.44 -1.51 15.84
CA LYS A 472 -8.22 -2.10 16.38
C LYS A 472 -7.69 -3.14 15.42
N ASN A 473 -6.40 -3.43 15.54
CA ASN A 473 -5.81 -4.59 14.86
C ASN A 473 -6.64 -5.86 15.18
N SER A 474 -7.20 -5.99 16.40
CA SER A 474 -7.95 -7.17 16.86
C SER A 474 -9.34 -7.29 16.22
N ASP A 475 -9.82 -6.23 15.57
CA ASP A 475 -11.08 -6.22 14.82
C ASP A 475 -10.90 -6.69 13.38
N ILE A 476 -9.65 -6.80 12.89
CA ILE A 476 -9.33 -6.90 11.46
C ILE A 476 -8.85 -8.31 11.08
N LEU A 477 -9.39 -8.78 9.96
CA LEU A 477 -8.92 -9.95 9.23
C LEU A 477 -8.49 -9.56 7.80
N THR A 478 -7.28 -9.95 7.40
CA THR A 478 -6.79 -9.76 6.02
C THR A 478 -7.41 -10.80 5.09
N THR A 479 -7.78 -10.38 3.89
CA THR A 479 -8.21 -11.23 2.79
C THR A 479 -7.67 -10.73 1.44
N SER A 480 -7.85 -11.53 0.38
CA SER A 480 -7.48 -11.16 -0.99
C SER A 480 -8.54 -10.24 -1.61
N THR A 481 -8.94 -10.47 -2.86
CA THR A 481 -10.04 -9.73 -3.53
C THR A 481 -11.38 -10.38 -3.20
N ILE A 482 -12.42 -9.56 -2.99
CA ILE A 482 -13.78 -10.07 -2.80
C ILE A 482 -14.39 -10.56 -4.11
N GLY A 483 -15.27 -11.56 -3.98
CA GLY A 483 -15.96 -12.17 -5.10
C GLY A 483 -15.10 -13.14 -5.89
N ASN A 484 -14.03 -13.71 -5.32
CA ASN A 484 -13.19 -14.70 -6.00
C ASN A 484 -12.78 -15.88 -5.12
N GLU A 485 -12.74 -17.06 -5.74
CA GLU A 485 -12.34 -18.31 -5.10
C GLU A 485 -10.82 -18.42 -4.90
N LYS A 486 -10.02 -17.98 -5.88
CA LYS A 486 -8.55 -17.97 -5.78
C LYS A 486 -8.04 -16.66 -5.21
N ASP A 487 -7.00 -16.75 -4.40
CA ASP A 487 -6.35 -15.60 -3.80
C ASP A 487 -5.37 -14.95 -4.78
N ALA A 488 -5.76 -13.76 -5.25
CA ALA A 488 -4.95 -12.95 -6.15
C ALA A 488 -4.84 -11.53 -5.59
N PHE A 489 -3.64 -10.98 -5.67
CA PHE A 489 -3.34 -9.62 -5.24
C PHE A 489 -2.65 -8.85 -6.36
N MET A 490 -3.14 -7.65 -6.67
CA MET A 490 -2.42 -6.79 -7.60
C MET A 490 -1.14 -6.34 -6.92
N SER A 491 0.02 -6.64 -7.50
CA SER A 491 1.29 -6.15 -6.97
C SER A 491 1.92 -5.16 -7.93
N GLN A 492 1.76 -3.88 -7.64
CA GLN A 492 2.33 -2.82 -8.47
C GLN A 492 3.02 -1.78 -7.62
N GLY A 493 4.14 -1.31 -8.12
CA GLY A 493 4.94 -0.30 -7.45
C GLY A 493 5.89 0.31 -8.46
N PRO A 494 6.35 1.53 -8.21
CA PRO A 494 7.42 2.07 -9.01
C PRO A 494 8.71 1.32 -8.70
N GLY A 495 9.54 1.14 -9.72
CA GLY A 495 10.85 0.54 -9.59
C GLY A 495 11.96 1.51 -9.98
N ILE A 496 13.18 1.00 -9.97
CA ILE A 496 14.38 1.75 -10.31
C ILE A 496 14.66 1.57 -11.80
N ALA A 497 14.76 2.68 -12.51
CA ALA A 497 15.13 2.74 -13.92
C ALA A 497 16.25 3.76 -14.10
N GLY A 498 16.80 3.88 -15.31
CA GLY A 498 17.91 4.78 -15.55
C GLY A 498 18.14 5.12 -17.01
N PHE A 499 18.98 6.13 -17.23
CA PHE A 499 19.64 6.36 -18.51
C PHE A 499 21.13 6.08 -18.34
N LYS A 500 21.79 5.69 -19.44
CA LYS A 500 23.26 5.54 -19.48
C LYS A 500 23.94 6.87 -19.12
N SER A 501 24.96 6.79 -18.28
CA SER A 501 25.73 7.95 -17.82
C SER A 501 26.45 8.63 -18.98
N THR A 502 26.66 9.93 -18.84
CA THR A 502 27.31 10.77 -19.87
C THR A 502 28.37 11.68 -19.27
N GLY A 503 29.32 12.13 -20.09
CA GLY A 503 30.40 13.03 -19.69
C GLY A 503 31.74 12.32 -19.52
N ASP A 504 32.78 13.09 -19.23
CA ASP A 504 34.17 12.60 -19.19
C ASP A 504 34.42 11.57 -18.07
N ASN A 505 33.56 11.55 -17.03
CA ASN A 505 33.62 10.60 -15.92
C ASN A 505 32.47 9.57 -15.95
N ALA A 506 31.91 9.29 -17.13
CA ALA A 506 30.81 8.34 -17.27
C ALA A 506 31.18 6.94 -16.74
N ALA A 507 32.42 6.48 -16.93
CA ALA A 507 32.85 5.16 -16.44
C ALA A 507 32.76 5.03 -14.91
N GLN A 508 33.24 6.04 -14.16
CA GLN A 508 33.13 6.06 -12.70
C GLN A 508 31.67 6.17 -12.24
N LYS A 509 30.84 6.90 -12.99
CA LYS A 509 29.40 6.98 -12.73
C LYS A 509 28.71 5.62 -12.90
N GLU A 510 29.05 4.88 -13.94
CA GLU A 510 28.54 3.52 -14.18
C GLU A 510 28.96 2.55 -13.07
N GLU A 511 30.21 2.66 -12.58
CA GLU A 511 30.66 1.86 -11.44
C GLU A 511 29.90 2.20 -10.15
N THR A 512 29.72 3.49 -9.85
CA THR A 512 28.87 3.95 -8.73
C THR A 512 27.44 3.41 -8.88
N VAL A 513 26.84 3.47 -10.07
CA VAL A 513 25.48 2.95 -10.32
C VAL A 513 25.40 1.46 -10.02
N SER A 514 26.34 0.66 -10.52
CA SER A 514 26.34 -0.80 -10.29
C SER A 514 26.47 -1.13 -8.80
N LYS A 515 27.41 -0.50 -8.09
CA LYS A 515 27.59 -0.71 -6.64
C LYS A 515 26.37 -0.24 -5.84
N PHE A 516 25.79 0.91 -6.19
CA PHE A 516 24.61 1.43 -5.53
C PHE A 516 23.38 0.54 -5.72
N LEU A 517 23.14 0.04 -6.94
CA LEU A 517 22.05 -0.91 -7.21
C LEU A 517 22.23 -2.20 -6.39
N SER A 518 23.46 -2.67 -6.24
CA SER A 518 23.75 -3.86 -5.43
C SER A 518 23.53 -3.60 -3.93
N TYR A 519 23.96 -2.44 -3.43
CA TYR A 519 23.78 -2.00 -2.04
C TYR A 519 22.31 -1.93 -1.64
N ILE A 520 21.49 -1.19 -2.39
CA ILE A 520 20.08 -0.97 -1.99
C ILE A 520 19.24 -2.24 -2.07
N MET A 521 19.64 -3.22 -2.90
CA MET A 521 18.93 -4.50 -3.04
C MET A 521 19.28 -5.51 -1.94
N GLN A 522 20.23 -5.19 -1.05
CA GLN A 522 20.53 -6.03 0.10
C GLN A 522 19.31 -6.16 1.04
N PRO A 523 19.14 -7.31 1.72
CA PRO A 523 17.95 -7.59 2.51
C PRO A 523 17.59 -6.52 3.55
N LYS A 524 18.60 -6.03 4.30
CA LYS A 524 18.39 -5.02 5.34
C LYS A 524 17.94 -3.68 4.74
N GLN A 525 18.63 -3.18 3.73
CA GLN A 525 18.36 -1.90 3.08
C GLN A 525 16.96 -1.89 2.45
N ALA A 526 16.59 -2.97 1.76
CA ALA A 526 15.26 -3.13 1.19
C ALA A 526 14.16 -3.20 2.29
N ALA A 527 14.41 -3.90 3.40
CA ALA A 527 13.48 -3.98 4.52
C ALA A 527 13.32 -2.63 5.24
N ASP A 528 14.41 -1.92 5.51
CA ASP A 528 14.39 -0.58 6.14
C ASP A 528 13.64 0.42 5.26
N PHE A 529 13.90 0.41 3.95
CA PHE A 529 13.14 1.23 3.01
C PHE A 529 11.64 0.89 3.05
N ALA A 530 11.29 -0.39 2.99
CA ALA A 530 9.90 -0.85 3.07
C ALA A 530 9.22 -0.40 4.36
N LEU A 531 9.88 -0.54 5.52
CA LEU A 531 9.36 -0.12 6.82
C LEU A 531 9.19 1.40 6.93
N LYS A 532 10.10 2.19 6.33
CA LYS A 532 10.01 3.66 6.32
C LYS A 532 8.90 4.18 5.39
N THR A 533 8.57 3.45 4.33
CA THR A 533 7.69 3.91 3.25
C THR A 533 6.35 3.19 3.15
N ASN A 534 6.18 2.11 3.92
CA ASN A 534 5.04 1.20 3.88
C ASN A 534 4.88 0.47 2.53
N TYR A 535 5.91 0.51 1.68
CA TYR A 535 6.05 -0.48 0.63
C TYR A 535 6.41 -1.83 1.25
N MET A 536 6.34 -2.87 0.42
CA MET A 536 6.84 -4.20 0.69
C MET A 536 8.17 -4.39 -0.01
N PRO A 537 9.13 -5.09 0.62
CA PRO A 537 10.36 -5.42 -0.04
C PRO A 537 10.13 -6.49 -1.13
N PRO A 538 10.96 -6.51 -2.18
CA PRO A 538 10.76 -7.40 -3.32
C PRO A 538 11.36 -8.80 -3.11
N THR A 539 12.31 -8.95 -2.18
CA THR A 539 13.03 -10.20 -1.91
C THR A 539 12.49 -10.93 -0.69
N THR A 540 12.64 -12.25 -0.69
CA THR A 540 12.18 -13.14 0.38
C THR A 540 12.86 -12.81 1.72
N ASP A 541 14.16 -12.55 1.69
CA ASP A 541 14.95 -12.28 2.90
C ASP A 541 14.63 -10.92 3.52
N ALA A 542 14.52 -9.88 2.69
CA ALA A 542 14.05 -8.58 3.16
C ALA A 542 12.62 -8.68 3.73
N MET A 543 11.75 -9.50 3.12
CA MET A 543 10.40 -9.72 3.62
C MET A 543 10.40 -10.42 4.98
N LYS A 544 11.32 -11.35 5.24
CA LYS A 544 11.48 -11.97 6.57
C LYS A 544 11.90 -10.97 7.64
N ILE A 545 12.79 -10.03 7.31
CA ILE A 545 13.16 -8.92 8.21
C ILE A 545 11.93 -8.03 8.46
N TYR A 546 11.28 -7.56 7.39
CA TYR A 546 10.08 -6.73 7.45
C TYR A 546 8.97 -7.35 8.32
N GLN A 547 8.74 -8.66 8.15
CA GLN A 547 7.73 -9.43 8.90
C GLN A 547 7.90 -9.28 10.41
N LYS A 548 9.14 -9.33 10.93
CA LYS A 548 9.39 -9.28 12.39
C LYS A 548 9.04 -7.94 13.01
N TYR A 549 9.10 -6.85 12.24
CA TYR A 549 8.63 -5.55 12.71
C TYR A 549 7.09 -5.49 12.75
N VAL A 550 6.43 -5.93 11.68
CA VAL A 550 4.97 -5.81 11.55
C VAL A 550 4.20 -6.85 12.38
N ASP A 551 4.82 -7.99 12.70
CA ASP A 551 4.23 -9.00 13.58
C ASP A 551 4.48 -8.75 15.08
N GLY A 552 5.36 -7.79 15.43
CA GLY A 552 5.68 -7.42 16.82
C GLY A 552 6.77 -8.26 17.49
N THR A 553 7.42 -9.17 16.77
CA THR A 553 8.61 -9.90 17.24
C THR A 553 9.76 -8.93 17.53
N TYR A 554 10.04 -8.01 16.62
CA TYR A 554 10.87 -6.83 16.84
C TYR A 554 9.97 -5.60 17.06
N ASN A 555 9.90 -5.12 18.30
CA ASN A 555 9.10 -3.94 18.62
C ASN A 555 9.94 -2.67 18.45
N ASN A 556 9.77 -1.99 17.31
CA ASN A 556 10.50 -0.76 17.00
C ASN A 556 10.30 0.33 18.07
N GLN A 557 9.10 0.46 18.63
CA GLN A 557 8.80 1.50 19.62
C GLN A 557 9.58 1.26 20.91
N GLU A 558 9.60 0.02 21.40
CA GLU A 558 10.36 -0.37 22.60
C GLU A 558 11.87 -0.25 22.34
N ALA A 559 12.34 -0.80 21.21
CA ALA A 559 13.74 -0.76 20.83
C ALA A 559 14.25 0.69 20.73
N PHE A 560 13.49 1.58 20.09
CA PHE A 560 13.85 2.98 19.91
C PHE A 560 13.83 3.78 21.22
N GLN A 561 12.81 3.57 22.07
CA GLN A 561 12.76 4.18 23.39
C GLN A 561 13.97 3.75 24.22
N TYR A 562 14.30 2.46 24.17
CA TYR A 562 15.42 1.91 24.88
C TYR A 562 16.75 2.47 24.38
N SER A 563 17.05 2.38 23.07
CA SER A 563 18.32 2.80 22.49
C SER A 563 18.54 4.31 22.60
N THR A 564 17.57 5.10 22.15
CA THR A 564 17.77 6.53 21.88
C THR A 564 17.36 7.40 23.05
N GLN A 565 16.40 6.96 23.88
CA GLN A 565 15.91 7.77 25.00
C GLN A 565 16.48 7.33 26.36
N MET A 566 16.76 6.04 26.54
CA MET A 566 17.25 5.51 27.81
C MET A 566 18.76 5.27 27.78
N LYS A 567 19.24 4.39 26.89
CA LYS A 567 20.64 3.95 26.83
C LYS A 567 21.58 5.11 26.54
N GLN A 568 21.32 5.91 25.50
CA GLN A 568 22.13 7.10 25.19
C GLN A 568 22.21 8.09 26.38
N LYS A 569 21.08 8.44 26.99
CA LYS A 569 21.05 9.36 28.13
C LYS A 569 21.74 8.79 29.37
N ALA A 570 21.67 7.47 29.56
CA ALA A 570 22.38 6.81 30.66
C ALA A 570 23.90 6.87 30.46
N VAL A 571 24.39 6.61 29.23
CA VAL A 571 25.82 6.75 28.90
C VAL A 571 26.29 8.19 29.13
N GLU A 572 25.57 9.18 28.59
CA GLU A 572 25.90 10.61 28.79
C GLU A 572 25.94 10.99 30.29
N TYR A 573 25.03 10.43 31.09
CA TYR A 573 25.00 10.66 32.53
C TYR A 573 26.18 10.02 33.27
N ILE A 574 26.56 8.79 32.91
CA ILE A 574 27.71 8.08 33.47
C ILE A 574 28.99 8.83 33.16
N GLU A 575 29.16 9.29 31.91
CA GLU A 575 30.34 10.07 31.48
C GLU A 575 30.46 11.39 32.24
N LYS A 576 29.35 12.04 32.58
CA LYS A 576 29.32 13.25 33.42
C LYS A 576 29.54 12.97 34.91
N ASN A 577 29.35 11.72 35.37
CA ASN A 577 29.39 11.33 36.79
C ASN A 577 30.27 10.08 37.04
N PRO A 578 31.53 10.04 36.59
CA PRO A 578 32.32 8.80 36.54
C PRO A 578 32.62 8.16 37.90
N ASN A 579 32.52 8.92 39.01
CA ASN A 579 32.84 8.45 40.37
C ASN A 579 31.60 8.31 41.28
N ARG A 580 30.38 8.42 40.74
CA ARG A 580 29.16 8.36 41.56
C ARG A 580 28.91 6.91 41.99
N ALA A 581 28.84 6.68 43.30
CA ALA A 581 28.53 5.36 43.83
C ALA A 581 27.06 4.97 43.55
N GLY A 582 26.82 3.68 43.27
CA GLY A 582 25.47 3.11 43.13
C GLY A 582 24.79 3.31 41.78
N ILE A 583 25.54 3.72 40.74
CA ILE A 583 25.08 3.72 39.35
C ILE A 583 25.77 2.60 38.55
N PRO A 584 25.11 2.04 37.51
CA PRO A 584 25.73 1.03 36.63
C PRO A 584 26.93 1.60 35.86
N SER A 585 27.84 0.71 35.48
CA SER A 585 29.00 1.03 34.65
C SER A 585 28.59 1.34 33.20
N LYS A 586 29.45 2.03 32.46
CA LYS A 586 29.22 2.30 31.02
C LYS A 586 29.10 1.00 30.23
N GLU A 587 29.99 0.04 30.50
CA GLU A 587 30.00 -1.30 29.89
C GLU A 587 28.69 -2.07 30.22
N GLU A 588 28.21 -2.02 31.46
CA GLU A 588 26.94 -2.66 31.85
C GLU A 588 25.73 -2.10 31.08
N ILE A 589 25.74 -0.79 30.79
CA ILE A 589 24.69 -0.16 29.97
C ILE A 589 24.87 -0.45 28.48
N GLU A 590 26.10 -0.48 27.99
CA GLU A 590 26.44 -0.78 26.59
C GLU A 590 26.10 -2.23 26.21
N GLU A 591 26.22 -3.19 27.13
CA GLU A 591 25.81 -4.59 26.93
C GLU A 591 24.31 -4.85 27.13
N ALA A 592 23.59 -3.91 27.76
CA ALA A 592 22.17 -4.10 28.06
C ALA A 592 21.29 -3.95 26.81
N HIS A 593 20.21 -4.75 26.75
CA HIS A 593 19.30 -4.81 25.61
C HIS A 593 17.83 -4.83 26.05
N TYR A 594 16.91 -4.28 25.26
CA TYR A 594 15.50 -4.18 25.68
C TYR A 594 14.77 -5.54 25.83
N LEU A 595 15.35 -6.62 25.28
CA LEU A 595 14.86 -8.00 25.40
C LEU A 595 15.54 -8.81 26.52
N ASP A 596 16.47 -8.22 27.28
CA ASP A 596 17.25 -8.90 28.32
C ASP A 596 16.46 -9.19 29.62
N GLY A 597 15.18 -8.81 29.67
CA GLY A 597 14.32 -8.91 30.84
C GLY A 597 14.68 -7.94 31.97
N GLY A 598 15.79 -7.22 31.83
CA GLY A 598 16.24 -6.15 32.70
C GLY A 598 15.47 -4.86 32.50
N HIS A 599 15.62 -3.96 33.47
CA HIS A 599 14.96 -2.66 33.44
C HIS A 599 15.98 -1.55 33.64
N LEU A 600 16.27 -0.83 32.55
CA LEU A 600 16.94 0.46 32.59
C LEU A 600 15.89 1.55 32.86
N ARG A 601 16.11 2.35 33.91
CA ARG A 601 15.31 3.52 34.21
C ARG A 601 16.20 4.75 34.22
N VAL A 602 15.77 5.76 33.49
CA VAL A 602 16.39 7.08 33.47
C VAL A 602 15.37 8.09 33.98
N THR A 603 15.68 8.75 35.09
CA THR A 603 14.89 9.87 35.60
C THR A 603 15.39 11.14 34.92
N LEU A 604 14.47 11.94 34.37
CA LEU A 604 14.78 13.22 33.74
C LEU A 604 14.49 14.38 34.69
N ASP A 605 15.29 15.44 34.64
CA ASP A 605 14.98 16.72 35.28
C ASP A 605 14.00 17.56 34.43
N SER A 606 13.68 18.77 34.90
CA SER A 606 12.79 19.71 34.21
C SER A 606 13.33 20.22 32.87
N GLU A 607 14.62 20.05 32.61
CA GLU A 607 15.28 20.43 31.35
C GLU A 607 15.40 19.22 30.39
N GLY A 608 14.96 18.04 30.83
CA GLY A 608 14.99 16.80 30.04
C GLY A 608 16.35 16.08 30.08
N ASN A 609 17.28 16.52 30.93
CA ASN A 609 18.55 15.85 31.16
C ASN A 609 18.39 14.71 32.17
N ALA A 610 19.21 13.68 32.06
CA ALA A 610 19.23 12.61 33.06
C ALA A 610 19.69 13.15 34.42
N SER A 611 18.88 12.92 35.46
CA SER A 611 19.15 13.31 36.86
C SER A 611 19.44 12.11 37.76
N ASN A 612 19.00 10.92 37.35
CA ASN A 612 19.34 9.66 38.00
C ASN A 612 19.20 8.50 37.00
N ILE A 613 19.95 7.42 37.23
CA ILE A 613 19.84 6.19 36.47
C ILE A 613 19.79 4.99 37.43
N SER A 614 19.02 3.97 37.07
CA SER A 614 19.11 2.66 37.69
C SER A 614 18.96 1.57 36.64
N PHE A 615 19.76 0.53 36.79
CA PHE A 615 19.68 -0.66 35.94
C PHE A 615 19.54 -1.87 36.85
N LYS A 616 18.58 -2.73 36.55
CA LYS A 616 18.43 -4.03 37.22
C LYS A 616 18.60 -5.12 36.17
N LYS A 617 19.77 -5.75 36.17
CA LYS A 617 20.04 -7.00 35.43
C LYS A 617 19.33 -8.14 36.18
N GLY A 618 18.46 -8.90 35.52
CA GLY A 618 17.84 -10.10 36.13
C GLY A 618 16.34 -10.29 35.93
N GLY A 619 15.82 -10.05 34.73
CA GLY A 619 14.65 -10.79 34.26
C GLY A 619 15.10 -11.97 33.39
N GLU A 620 14.22 -12.94 33.17
CA GLU A 620 14.44 -13.93 32.10
C GLU A 620 14.37 -13.19 30.75
N PRO A 621 15.37 -13.31 29.87
CA PRO A 621 15.28 -12.78 28.52
C PRO A 621 14.02 -13.29 27.81
N ILE A 622 13.51 -12.52 26.85
CA ILE A 622 12.37 -12.99 26.03
C ILE A 622 12.90 -13.97 24.98
N THR A 623 13.32 -15.15 25.43
CA THR A 623 14.10 -16.14 24.67
C THR A 623 13.42 -16.53 23.36
N GLU A 624 12.10 -16.63 23.33
CA GLU A 624 11.35 -16.92 22.10
C GLU A 624 11.52 -15.83 21.03
N LYS A 625 11.47 -14.54 21.40
CA LYS A 625 11.67 -13.42 20.46
C LYS A 625 13.12 -13.35 20.00
N ILE A 626 14.07 -13.52 20.92
CA ILE A 626 15.50 -13.50 20.61
C ILE A 626 15.84 -14.61 19.62
N GLN A 627 15.36 -15.84 19.87
CA GLN A 627 15.57 -16.96 18.98
C GLN A 627 14.96 -16.69 17.59
N ALA A 628 13.71 -16.21 17.54
CA ALA A 628 13.04 -15.93 16.26
C ALA A 628 13.75 -14.84 15.43
N LEU A 629 14.41 -13.87 16.05
CA LEU A 629 15.21 -12.85 15.36
C LEU A 629 16.56 -13.40 14.90
N ASN A 630 17.22 -14.18 15.74
CA ASN A 630 18.48 -14.86 15.40
C ASN A 630 18.30 -15.88 14.28
N ASP A 631 17.17 -16.59 14.22
CA ASP A 631 16.85 -17.51 13.12
C ASP A 631 16.77 -16.79 11.77
N VAL A 632 16.23 -15.57 11.74
CA VAL A 632 16.22 -14.74 10.54
C VAL A 632 17.64 -14.28 10.19
N TYR A 633 18.43 -13.88 11.18
CA TYR A 633 19.83 -13.52 10.96
C TYR A 633 20.64 -14.67 10.34
N ASP A 634 20.55 -15.86 10.94
CA ASP A 634 21.27 -17.06 10.49
C ASP A 634 20.83 -17.46 9.07
N HIS A 635 19.57 -17.22 8.72
CA HIS A 635 19.05 -17.46 7.38
C HIS A 635 19.59 -16.46 6.35
N VAL A 636 19.48 -15.16 6.63
CA VAL A 636 19.75 -14.08 5.66
C VAL A 636 21.24 -13.95 5.36
N ILE A 637 22.11 -14.12 6.36
CA ILE A 637 23.56 -13.94 6.20
C ILE A 637 24.25 -15.17 5.56
N HIS A 638 23.49 -16.22 5.17
CA HIS A 638 23.96 -17.37 4.38
C HIS A 638 25.31 -17.99 4.83
N ASN A 639 25.40 -18.33 6.13
CA ASN A 639 26.18 -19.44 6.69
C ASN A 639 27.72 -19.34 6.68
N GLU A 640 28.29 -18.92 7.81
CA GLU A 640 29.20 -19.79 8.56
C GLU A 640 28.71 -19.77 10.00
N LYS A 641 28.93 -20.85 10.77
CA LYS A 641 28.82 -20.79 12.22
C LYS A 641 29.72 -19.66 12.69
N SER A 642 29.20 -18.44 12.81
CA SER A 642 29.93 -17.41 13.53
C SER A 642 30.08 -18.00 14.92
N GLU A 643 31.31 -18.31 15.32
CA GLU A 643 31.61 -18.67 16.71
C GLU A 643 31.27 -17.52 17.67
N GLU A 644 30.80 -16.38 17.14
CA GLU A 644 29.98 -15.37 17.82
C GLU A 644 28.80 -16.04 18.52
N LEU A 645 29.04 -16.47 19.76
CA LEU A 645 28.03 -16.83 20.76
C LEU A 645 27.25 -15.60 21.26
N ASP A 646 27.20 -14.53 20.45
CA ASP A 646 26.50 -13.30 20.79
C ASP A 646 24.99 -13.55 20.75
N GLN A 647 24.36 -13.29 21.89
CA GLN A 647 22.92 -13.38 22.08
C GLN A 647 22.17 -12.40 21.16
N TRP A 648 22.81 -11.27 20.79
CA TRP A 648 22.20 -10.14 20.08
C TRP A 648 22.63 -10.03 18.61
N ARG A 649 23.19 -11.08 18.01
CA ARG A 649 23.68 -11.05 16.61
C ARG A 649 22.66 -10.54 15.58
N PHE A 650 21.36 -10.72 15.84
CA PHE A 650 20.28 -10.17 15.02
C PHE A 650 20.35 -8.63 14.86
N GLU A 651 20.99 -7.87 15.75
CA GLU A 651 21.10 -6.40 15.67
C GLU A 651 21.79 -5.91 14.39
N LYS A 652 22.57 -6.77 13.72
CA LYS A 652 23.13 -6.49 12.39
C LYS A 652 22.05 -6.30 11.31
N LEU A 653 20.87 -6.91 11.51
CA LEU A 653 19.72 -6.78 10.61
C LEU A 653 18.58 -5.93 11.18
N PHE A 654 18.38 -5.96 12.51
CA PHE A 654 17.24 -5.29 13.15
C PHE A 654 17.70 -4.07 13.96
N THR A 655 17.55 -2.90 13.36
CA THR A 655 17.88 -1.61 14.00
C THR A 655 16.63 -0.77 14.28
N PRO A 656 16.62 0.07 15.33
CA PRO A 656 15.53 1.01 15.56
C PRO A 656 15.39 1.98 14.39
N ILE A 657 14.18 2.08 13.85
CA ILE A 657 13.87 2.93 12.70
C ILE A 657 13.22 4.23 13.20
N ALA A 658 13.82 5.36 12.87
CA ALA A 658 13.30 6.69 13.18
C ALA A 658 12.19 7.13 12.21
N ASP A 659 11.31 8.01 12.68
CA ASP A 659 10.31 8.66 11.84
C ASP A 659 10.94 9.74 10.96
N TYR A 660 10.48 9.86 9.73
CA TYR A 660 10.97 10.86 8.77
C TYR A 660 10.81 12.31 9.28
N SER A 661 9.83 12.55 10.16
CA SER A 661 9.58 13.89 10.73
C SER A 661 10.49 14.23 11.91
N SER A 662 11.13 13.24 12.54
CA SER A 662 12.00 13.45 13.69
C SER A 662 12.87 12.24 13.99
N SER A 663 14.18 12.44 14.05
CA SER A 663 15.16 11.47 14.55
C SER A 663 15.02 11.12 16.04
N LEU A 664 14.07 11.74 16.75
CA LEU A 664 13.80 11.51 18.18
C LEU A 664 12.52 10.67 18.40
N ARG A 665 11.86 10.25 17.33
CA ARG A 665 10.61 9.47 17.39
C ARG A 665 10.79 8.18 16.61
N ALA A 666 10.29 7.08 17.16
CA ALA A 666 10.21 5.82 16.43
C ALA A 666 9.27 5.98 15.23
N ASN A 667 9.61 5.31 14.13
CA ASN A 667 8.78 5.30 12.94
C ASN A 667 7.45 4.59 13.23
N SER A 668 6.35 5.32 13.04
CA SER A 668 5.00 4.80 13.25
C SER A 668 4.59 3.70 12.28
N ARG A 669 5.30 3.54 11.15
CA ARG A 669 5.03 2.52 10.11
C ARG A 669 5.80 1.23 10.34
N ALA A 670 6.95 1.31 11.00
CA ALA A 670 7.67 0.14 11.51
C ALA A 670 7.00 -0.32 12.80
N SER A 671 5.72 -0.69 12.72
CA SER A 671 4.90 -1.02 13.87
C SER A 671 3.98 -2.19 13.56
N VAL A 672 3.38 -2.71 14.62
CA VAL A 672 2.51 -3.88 14.54
C VAL A 672 1.29 -3.64 13.66
N SER A 673 1.04 -4.57 12.72
CA SER A 673 -0.03 -4.47 11.74
C SER A 673 -0.71 -5.81 11.49
N ALA A 674 -1.97 -5.96 11.93
CA ALA A 674 -2.76 -7.16 11.63
C ALA A 674 -2.96 -7.38 10.12
N ILE A 675 -2.90 -6.29 9.35
CA ILE A 675 -3.08 -6.31 7.90
C ILE A 675 -1.86 -6.93 7.22
N ASN A 676 -0.69 -6.33 7.43
CA ASN A 676 0.55 -6.74 6.77
C ASN A 676 0.99 -8.11 7.30
N SER A 677 0.89 -8.36 8.61
CA SER A 677 1.17 -9.69 9.16
C SER A 677 0.19 -10.75 8.67
N GLY A 678 -1.12 -10.44 8.57
CA GLY A 678 -2.08 -11.36 8.00
C GLY A 678 -1.80 -11.65 6.52
N TYR A 679 -1.40 -10.64 5.73
CA TYR A 679 -0.99 -10.86 4.36
C TYR A 679 0.24 -11.77 4.26
N ILE A 680 1.29 -11.49 5.04
CA ILE A 680 2.53 -12.27 5.00
C ILE A 680 2.30 -13.70 5.50
N ASN A 681 1.66 -13.87 6.66
CA ASN A 681 1.51 -15.15 7.31
C ASN A 681 0.47 -16.05 6.62
N ASP A 682 -0.65 -15.46 6.19
CA ASP A 682 -1.78 -16.25 5.69
C ASP A 682 -1.73 -16.45 4.16
N PHE A 683 -0.92 -15.66 3.43
CA PHE A 683 -0.87 -15.72 1.97
C PHE A 683 0.55 -15.85 1.37
N LEU A 684 1.62 -15.35 2.01
CA LEU A 684 2.97 -15.41 1.43
C LEU A 684 3.82 -16.56 1.95
N PHE A 685 3.94 -16.67 3.27
CA PHE A 685 4.74 -17.68 3.95
C PHE A 685 3.79 -18.60 4.71
N ASP A 686 3.09 -19.46 3.98
CA ASP A 686 2.16 -20.42 4.59
C ASP A 686 2.93 -21.36 5.54
N ASN A 687 2.84 -21.10 6.84
CA ASN A 687 3.49 -21.86 7.91
C ASN A 687 2.67 -23.09 8.33
N GLU A 688 1.46 -23.29 7.81
CA GLU A 688 0.51 -24.31 8.31
C GLU A 688 0.18 -25.42 7.30
N GLY A 689 0.99 -25.57 6.24
CA GLY A 689 1.00 -26.77 5.42
C GLY A 689 -0.19 -26.92 4.48
N ASN A 690 -0.92 -25.83 4.18
CA ASN A 690 -2.01 -25.84 3.23
C ASN A 690 -1.48 -25.63 1.80
N LYS A 691 -0.79 -26.65 1.28
CA LYS A 691 -0.13 -26.70 -0.04
C LYS A 691 -1.02 -26.40 -1.26
N ASN A 692 -2.30 -26.05 -1.08
CA ASN A 692 -3.31 -26.06 -2.14
C ASN A 692 -3.85 -24.69 -2.59
N THR A 693 -3.38 -23.55 -2.05
CA THR A 693 -3.74 -22.23 -2.60
C THR A 693 -2.49 -21.39 -2.85
N GLN A 694 -1.94 -21.51 -4.06
CA GLN A 694 -0.88 -20.62 -4.52
C GLN A 694 -1.42 -19.19 -4.59
N THR A 695 -0.95 -18.30 -3.70
CA THR A 695 -1.22 -16.86 -3.78
C THR A 695 -0.64 -16.30 -5.08
N LEU A 696 -1.48 -15.62 -5.86
CA LEU A 696 -1.08 -15.02 -7.14
C LEU A 696 -0.78 -13.53 -6.96
N LEU A 697 0.47 -13.11 -7.21
CA LEU A 697 0.85 -11.70 -7.24
C LEU A 697 0.82 -11.18 -8.67
N VAL A 698 -0.25 -10.47 -9.02
CA VAL A 698 -0.60 -10.13 -10.39
C VAL A 698 0.14 -8.89 -10.86
N THR A 699 0.73 -8.97 -12.05
CA THR A 699 1.34 -7.87 -12.79
C THR A 699 0.96 -7.93 -14.28
N SER A 700 1.47 -7.00 -15.08
CA SER A 700 1.31 -7.01 -16.53
C SER A 700 2.62 -6.60 -17.19
N THR A 701 2.91 -7.15 -18.37
CA THR A 701 4.02 -6.69 -19.20
C THR A 701 3.87 -5.19 -19.48
N PRO A 702 4.96 -4.40 -19.41
CA PRO A 702 4.93 -2.98 -19.73
C PRO A 702 4.33 -2.69 -21.09
N SER A 703 3.52 -1.63 -21.17
CA SER A 703 3.03 -1.13 -22.44
C SER A 703 3.00 0.40 -22.46
N PRO A 704 3.41 1.05 -23.57
CA PRO A 704 3.32 2.51 -23.67
C PRO A 704 1.90 3.07 -23.56
N ILE A 705 0.87 2.24 -23.74
CA ILE A 705 -0.54 2.62 -23.57
C ILE A 705 -1.14 2.13 -22.25
N GLY A 706 -0.41 1.33 -21.46
CA GLY A 706 -0.94 0.67 -20.26
C GLY A 706 -1.48 1.65 -19.22
N THR A 707 -0.76 2.74 -18.99
CA THR A 707 -1.21 3.83 -18.09
C THR A 707 -2.48 4.50 -18.61
N ASP A 708 -2.58 4.73 -19.93
CA ASP A 708 -3.76 5.34 -20.55
C ASP A 708 -5.00 4.44 -20.48
N VAL A 709 -4.82 3.12 -20.55
CA VAL A 709 -5.91 2.15 -20.36
C VAL A 709 -6.44 2.22 -18.92
N ARG A 710 -5.55 2.20 -17.92
CA ARG A 710 -5.94 2.31 -16.50
C ARG A 710 -6.67 3.62 -16.21
N ASP A 711 -6.10 4.74 -16.67
CA ASP A 711 -6.72 6.06 -16.53
C ASP A 711 -8.03 6.16 -17.31
N GLY A 712 -8.15 5.48 -18.46
CA GLY A 712 -9.35 5.38 -19.27
C GLY A 712 -10.48 4.64 -18.55
N ILE A 713 -10.19 3.48 -17.94
CA ILE A 713 -11.14 2.72 -17.11
C ILE A 713 -11.66 3.63 -15.98
N LYS A 714 -10.75 4.28 -15.26
CA LYS A 714 -11.10 5.20 -14.18
C LYS A 714 -11.98 6.36 -14.64
N SER A 715 -11.64 6.96 -15.79
CA SER A 715 -12.37 8.10 -16.35
C SER A 715 -13.73 7.72 -16.93
N ALA A 716 -13.91 6.48 -17.37
CA ALA A 716 -15.19 5.96 -17.83
C ALA A 716 -16.14 5.62 -16.66
N ILE A 717 -15.56 5.14 -15.54
CA ILE A 717 -16.31 4.73 -14.35
C ILE A 717 -16.73 5.94 -13.50
N VAL A 718 -15.88 6.96 -13.41
CA VAL A 718 -16.09 8.12 -12.54
C VAL A 718 -16.24 9.39 -13.38
N GLU A 719 -17.35 10.11 -13.22
CA GLU A 719 -17.64 11.36 -13.90
C GLU A 719 -17.46 12.56 -12.95
N ALA A 720 -16.91 13.67 -13.47
CA ALA A 720 -16.83 14.92 -12.73
C ALA A 720 -18.16 15.68 -12.84
N LYS A 721 -18.82 15.95 -11.71
CA LYS A 721 -19.97 16.86 -11.64
C LYS A 721 -19.71 17.89 -10.54
N ASN A 722 -19.95 19.19 -10.79
CA ASN A 722 -19.84 20.31 -9.83
C ASN A 722 -18.70 20.19 -8.78
N ASN A 723 -17.45 20.05 -9.25
CA ASN A 723 -16.21 19.96 -8.44
C ASN A 723 -15.99 18.68 -7.63
N THR A 724 -16.82 17.64 -7.77
CA THR A 724 -16.60 16.29 -7.20
C THR A 724 -16.63 15.24 -8.30
N VAL A 725 -15.78 14.22 -8.19
CA VAL A 725 -15.70 13.12 -9.16
C VAL A 725 -16.43 11.92 -8.54
N MET A 726 -17.55 11.46 -9.11
CA MET A 726 -18.37 10.36 -8.56
C MET A 726 -18.82 9.38 -9.65
N TYR A 727 -19.38 8.24 -9.25
CA TYR A 727 -19.81 7.18 -10.17
C TYR A 727 -20.74 7.68 -11.27
N ASN A 728 -20.50 7.20 -12.50
CA ASN A 728 -21.40 7.46 -13.59
C ASN A 728 -22.65 6.57 -13.49
N TRP A 729 -23.81 7.19 -13.19
CA TRP A 729 -25.09 6.47 -13.07
C TRP A 729 -25.65 5.99 -14.39
N ASP A 730 -25.27 6.61 -15.50
CA ASP A 730 -25.88 6.37 -16.81
C ASP A 730 -25.25 5.19 -17.55
N ILE A 731 -24.15 4.62 -17.02
CA ILE A 731 -23.39 3.53 -17.66
C ILE A 731 -23.47 2.26 -16.82
N LYS A 732 -23.92 1.13 -17.38
CA LYS A 732 -23.63 -0.15 -16.74
C LYS A 732 -22.17 -0.51 -16.93
N PHE A 733 -21.51 -1.00 -15.89
CA PHE A 733 -20.10 -1.35 -15.95
C PHE A 733 -19.81 -2.37 -17.05
N ASN A 734 -20.75 -3.30 -17.30
CA ASN A 734 -20.63 -4.26 -18.40
C ASN A 734 -20.68 -3.64 -19.81
N GLN A 735 -21.10 -2.38 -19.96
CA GLN A 735 -21.11 -1.64 -21.23
C GLN A 735 -19.80 -0.89 -21.50
N LEU A 736 -18.82 -0.97 -20.60
CA LEU A 736 -17.54 -0.25 -20.73
C LEU A 736 -16.80 -0.59 -22.03
N LEU A 737 -16.97 -1.81 -22.53
CA LEU A 737 -16.33 -2.34 -23.73
C LEU A 737 -17.31 -2.54 -24.88
N ASP A 738 -18.50 -1.92 -24.85
CA ASP A 738 -19.45 -2.01 -25.94
C ASP A 738 -19.11 -1.04 -27.08
N GLU A 739 -19.16 -1.56 -28.31
CA GLU A 739 -18.90 -0.81 -29.54
C GLU A 739 -19.98 0.25 -29.82
N GLU A 740 -21.24 -0.07 -29.53
CA GLU A 740 -22.40 0.77 -29.87
C GLU A 740 -22.58 1.99 -28.95
N ASN A 741 -21.86 2.04 -27.81
CA ASN A 741 -22.02 3.09 -26.80
C ASN A 741 -21.03 4.26 -26.99
N ASN A 742 -21.39 5.24 -27.83
CA ASN A 742 -20.49 6.32 -28.27
C ASN A 742 -20.16 7.40 -27.24
N VAL A 743 -20.80 7.43 -26.06
CA VAL A 743 -20.65 8.58 -25.15
C VAL A 743 -19.64 8.31 -24.04
N TYR A 744 -19.51 7.08 -23.55
CA TYR A 744 -18.72 6.78 -22.35
C TYR A 744 -18.00 5.40 -22.32
N ASN A 745 -17.79 4.77 -23.47
CA ASN A 745 -17.00 3.54 -23.54
C ASN A 745 -15.48 3.81 -23.45
N LEU A 746 -14.71 2.79 -23.08
CA LEU A 746 -13.25 2.88 -22.94
C LEU A 746 -12.57 3.32 -24.26
N SER A 747 -13.11 2.91 -25.41
CA SER A 747 -12.55 3.24 -26.71
C SER A 747 -12.51 4.75 -26.98
N LYS A 748 -13.52 5.52 -26.55
CA LYS A 748 -13.51 6.99 -26.64
C LYS A 748 -12.34 7.61 -25.89
N TYR A 749 -12.05 7.14 -24.68
CA TYR A 749 -10.94 7.65 -23.87
C TYR A 749 -9.58 7.29 -24.48
N LEU A 750 -9.44 6.07 -25.02
CA LEU A 750 -8.23 5.64 -25.70
C LEU A 750 -7.99 6.38 -27.02
N ASN A 751 -9.04 6.56 -27.82
CA ASN A 751 -8.96 7.30 -29.08
C ASN A 751 -8.54 8.76 -28.87
N ALA A 752 -8.93 9.37 -27.74
CA ALA A 752 -8.53 10.72 -27.36
C ALA A 752 -7.02 10.87 -27.06
N LYS A 753 -6.28 9.76 -26.94
CA LYS A 753 -4.81 9.74 -26.80
C LYS A 753 -4.07 9.68 -28.14
N SER A 754 -4.80 9.61 -29.25
CA SER A 754 -4.19 9.75 -30.57
C SER A 754 -3.52 11.12 -30.73
N GLY A 755 -2.30 11.13 -31.27
CA GLY A 755 -1.52 12.35 -31.46
C GLY A 755 -0.48 12.62 -30.37
N ASP A 756 -0.42 11.82 -29.30
CA ASP A 756 0.67 11.88 -28.33
C ASP A 756 2.00 11.41 -28.97
N ASP A 757 3.15 11.97 -28.52
CA ASP A 757 4.48 11.74 -29.13
C ASP A 757 4.83 10.26 -29.32
N VAL A 758 4.38 9.40 -28.38
CA VAL A 758 4.64 7.95 -28.39
C VAL A 758 3.48 7.17 -29.02
N LEU A 759 2.23 7.63 -28.87
CA LEU A 759 1.03 6.90 -29.30
C LEU A 759 0.47 7.35 -30.65
N LYS A 760 1.14 8.27 -31.38
CA LYS A 760 0.88 8.83 -32.73
C LYS A 760 -0.53 8.69 -33.30
N ARG A 761 -1.01 7.47 -33.49
CA ARG A 761 -2.41 7.12 -33.72
C ARG A 761 -2.80 5.90 -32.88
N VAL A 762 -3.89 5.98 -32.12
CA VAL A 762 -4.49 4.83 -31.44
C VAL A 762 -5.62 4.28 -32.31
N THR A 763 -5.73 2.96 -32.44
CA THR A 763 -6.84 2.29 -33.15
C THR A 763 -7.43 1.24 -32.24
N VAL A 764 -8.71 1.40 -31.92
CA VAL A 764 -9.43 0.45 -31.06
C VAL A 764 -10.29 -0.48 -31.91
N SER A 765 -10.24 -1.76 -31.57
CA SER A 765 -11.07 -2.82 -32.16
C SER A 765 -11.70 -3.67 -31.05
N TYR A 766 -12.69 -4.47 -31.40
CA TYR A 766 -13.43 -5.32 -30.46
C TYR A 766 -13.30 -6.77 -30.88
N ARG A 767 -12.93 -7.63 -29.93
CA ARG A 767 -12.93 -9.07 -30.12
C ARG A 767 -14.36 -9.54 -30.38
N LYS A 768 -14.53 -10.28 -31.46
CA LYS A 768 -15.82 -10.87 -31.84
C LYS A 768 -16.18 -12.07 -30.98
#